data_AF-A0A067P480-F1
#
_entry.id   AF-A0A067P480-F1
#
_cell.length_a   1.000
_cell.length_b   1.000
_cell.length_c   1.000
_cell.angle_alpha   90.00
_cell.angle_beta   90.00
_cell.angle_gamma   90.00
#
_symmetry.space_group_name_H-M   'P 1'
#
loop_
_entity.id
_entity.type
_entity.pdbx_description
1 polymer ?
#
loop_
_entity_poly.entity_id
_entity_poly.type
_entity_poly.pdbx_seq_one_letter_code
_entity_poly.pdbx_strand_id
1 'polypeptide(L)'
;MSQDRFSSTSFAVPLRSVPVTTSALRHLNVDVDVDSLSDCTASDIVGPGRTLGGWISGAGRRLENIVGDVARHLERRGNRQSRYNEDTIGGSGAVQALQALRTRSTLSIDVEIDDLPALNDMLCSLSVDLEVLTTSDASLSDQMGPGRTLGNWISKMGRRTEGLIAGSAERLGMGPNALMDRIVTRISIPQSNRHQSHPRQRPRTLTSLVSEVLLVKEWNYAPCDSDSDSVLVRDATSVEACQKLVKFIRSRSPQTRFLATYYILALLCVFPSSQGLFLDLGVLETLQRMHDYLQTLPRRNKERELLLSPARRALFLLSESRVLTAIKSYDELVQFTHMGCPRWDAHLGRATGILIKYATASETHLLATRRLACVDEFGSYLSELASVMTPELTSRWAELSLSPDPLISNFFYGLLTRFCMTCTQVYYDYGWSWRCYLLPILRTYLAPHAGNSPDDLLEQTIDYCIVQSVLWDHLAATLTCEIRGELQRVHGDADTSQPVQSYLYSLVESSLSPFFTLWGAFNREWLFFSQDMDWDSSIIRAIPPRRRRVLCQCLIELASRSTCSFYEIAKVVQRDVDCFDEIASLRPELLEIILLSSEEENDVPRRTGIYQGICVEDDYYIESQGSIQAFRAGEIKYKDREQEYRDTKELRAHVRYLHWIAISELHSFGNRYKPVALEALNETPMIAAMKDKKGRLHIFSVGEGLEIPQCVGSQSVGSLHILMARDREDGTPSYFWESSFANTGDWCCR
;
A
#
# COMPACT_ATOMS: atom_id res chain seq x y z
N MET A 1 10.66 10.36 -49.43
CA MET A 1 9.62 9.48 -50.02
C MET A 1 9.84 8.14 -49.35
N SER A 2 9.07 7.62 -48.41
CA SER A 2 7.64 7.70 -48.09
C SER A 2 7.36 8.37 -46.74
N GLN A 3 6.26 9.13 -46.66
CA GLN A 3 5.66 9.63 -45.42
C GLN A 3 4.36 8.85 -45.24
N ASP A 4 4.32 7.93 -44.27
CA ASP A 4 3.07 7.33 -43.81
C ASP A 4 2.39 8.31 -42.86
N ARG A 5 1.28 8.89 -43.33
CA ARG A 5 0.37 9.72 -42.53
C ARG A 5 -0.57 8.79 -41.75
N PHE A 6 -0.24 8.51 -40.49
CA PHE A 6 -1.27 8.13 -39.52
C PHE A 6 -2.08 9.37 -39.17
N SER A 7 -3.33 9.41 -39.61
CA SER A 7 -4.29 10.41 -39.19
C SER A 7 -4.93 9.93 -37.88
N SER A 8 -4.46 10.46 -36.74
CA SER A 8 -5.18 10.34 -35.48
C SER A 8 -6.26 11.43 -35.43
N THR A 9 -7.52 11.01 -35.38
CA THR A 9 -8.65 11.89 -35.08
C THR A 9 -8.71 12.10 -33.57
N SER A 10 -8.19 13.22 -33.07
CA SER A 10 -8.37 13.62 -31.66
C SER A 10 -9.72 14.32 -31.47
N PHE A 11 -10.51 13.88 -30.50
CA PHE A 11 -11.73 14.57 -30.07
C PHE A 11 -11.47 15.30 -28.76
N ALA A 12 -11.46 16.64 -28.78
CA ALA A 12 -11.40 17.47 -27.58
C ALA A 12 -12.81 17.86 -27.13
N VAL A 13 -13.24 17.42 -25.94
CA VAL A 13 -14.51 17.83 -25.31
C VAL A 13 -14.22 18.95 -24.30
N PRO A 14 -14.77 20.16 -24.47
CA PRO A 14 -14.57 21.24 -23.50
C PRO A 14 -15.45 21.03 -22.26
N LEU A 15 -14.86 20.55 -21.16
CA LEU A 15 -15.50 20.57 -19.84
C LEU A 15 -15.40 21.98 -19.25
N ARG A 16 -16.54 22.67 -19.11
CA ARG A 16 -16.61 23.97 -18.41
C ARG A 16 -16.46 23.75 -16.90
N SER A 17 -15.55 24.49 -16.28
CA SER A 17 -15.28 24.49 -14.83
C SER A 17 -16.51 24.88 -14.00
N VAL A 18 -16.96 24.00 -13.11
CA VAL A 18 -18.04 24.25 -12.14
C VAL A 18 -17.43 24.15 -10.73
N PRO A 19 -17.76 25.05 -9.78
CA PRO A 19 -17.20 24.98 -8.43
C PRO A 19 -17.68 23.72 -7.70
N VAL A 20 -16.74 23.01 -7.07
CA VAL A 20 -16.96 21.76 -6.32
C VAL A 20 -17.28 22.08 -4.86
N THR A 21 -18.39 21.53 -4.35
CA THR A 21 -18.70 21.47 -2.91
C THR A 21 -18.45 20.06 -2.39
N THR A 22 -17.49 19.90 -1.49
CA THR A 22 -17.19 18.65 -0.78
C THR A 22 -18.14 18.48 0.41
N SER A 23 -19.24 17.77 0.21
CA SER A 23 -20.06 17.23 1.31
C SER A 23 -21.18 16.35 0.77
N ALA A 24 -21.03 15.02 0.83
CA ALA A 24 -22.15 14.06 0.85
C ALA A 24 -21.62 12.62 0.98
N LEU A 25 -21.16 12.21 2.16
CA LEU A 25 -21.16 10.82 2.63
C LEU A 25 -21.22 10.87 4.17
N ARG A 26 -22.43 10.91 4.74
CA ARG A 26 -22.70 10.61 6.15
C ARG A 26 -23.67 9.44 6.21
N HIS A 27 -23.38 8.52 7.13
CA HIS A 27 -23.93 7.19 7.34
C HIS A 27 -25.46 7.06 7.17
N LEU A 28 -25.87 6.04 6.41
CA LEU A 28 -27.18 5.41 6.51
C LEU A 28 -27.00 4.13 7.34
N ASN A 29 -27.05 4.26 8.67
CA ASN A 29 -27.34 3.13 9.56
C ASN A 29 -28.83 3.18 9.87
N VAL A 30 -29.57 2.14 9.48
CA VAL A 30 -30.98 1.99 9.82
C VAL A 30 -31.07 0.84 10.82
N ASP A 31 -31.08 1.19 12.11
CA ASP A 31 -31.59 0.31 13.15
C ASP A 31 -33.11 0.23 13.01
N VAL A 32 -33.64 -0.98 12.94
CA VAL A 32 -35.08 -1.24 12.97
C VAL A 32 -35.41 -1.83 14.33
N ASP A 33 -35.82 -0.97 15.25
CA ASP A 33 -36.55 -1.38 16.45
C ASP A 33 -37.94 -1.88 16.04
N VAL A 34 -38.30 -3.06 16.55
CA VAL A 34 -39.63 -3.65 16.40
C VAL A 34 -40.33 -3.54 17.75
N ASP A 35 -41.13 -2.50 17.91
CA ASP A 35 -42.10 -2.43 19.02
C ASP A 35 -43.30 -3.32 18.71
N SER A 36 -43.58 -4.22 19.65
CA SER A 36 -44.74 -5.10 19.68
C SER A 36 -45.80 -4.59 20.67
N LEU A 37 -46.95 -4.12 20.17
CA LEU A 37 -48.22 -4.00 20.90
C LEU A 37 -49.34 -4.30 19.90
N SER A 38 -50.06 -5.43 20.01
CA SER A 38 -51.12 -5.80 20.97
C SER A 38 -52.53 -5.48 20.43
N ASP A 39 -53.39 -6.47 20.59
CA ASP A 39 -54.74 -6.66 20.02
C ASP A 39 -55.76 -5.60 20.45
N CYS A 40 -56.72 -5.30 19.55
CA CYS A 40 -58.10 -4.98 19.88
C CYS A 40 -59.02 -5.25 18.67
N THR A 41 -60.04 -6.06 18.91
CA THR A 41 -61.17 -6.39 18.04
C THR A 41 -62.17 -5.23 17.92
N ALA A 42 -62.81 -5.09 16.74
CA ALA A 42 -64.26 -4.95 16.54
C ALA A 42 -64.61 -4.26 15.21
N SER A 43 -65.33 -4.98 14.34
CA SER A 43 -66.70 -4.66 13.90
C SER A 43 -66.95 -5.06 12.44
N ASP A 44 -67.96 -5.92 12.28
CA ASP A 44 -68.61 -6.28 11.04
C ASP A 44 -69.12 -5.04 10.30
N ILE A 45 -68.48 -4.70 9.19
CA ILE A 45 -69.07 -3.85 8.16
C ILE A 45 -68.90 -4.57 6.82
N VAL A 46 -70.03 -4.83 6.16
CA VAL A 46 -70.10 -5.41 4.82
C VAL A 46 -69.60 -4.37 3.81
N GLY A 47 -68.30 -4.40 3.54
CA GLY A 47 -67.63 -3.62 2.49
C GLY A 47 -66.87 -4.53 1.51
N PRO A 48 -66.30 -3.98 0.43
CA PRO A 48 -65.71 -4.71 -0.72
C PRO A 48 -64.50 -5.61 -0.40
N GLY A 49 -64.19 -5.87 0.87
CA GLY A 49 -63.10 -6.74 1.33
C GLY A 49 -63.32 -8.24 1.07
N ARG A 50 -64.53 -8.69 0.70
CA ARG A 50 -64.78 -10.11 0.39
C ARG A 50 -64.16 -10.56 -0.94
N THR A 51 -64.00 -9.67 -1.91
CA THR A 51 -63.31 -9.96 -3.18
C THR A 51 -61.79 -10.03 -3.00
N LEU A 52 -61.23 -9.23 -2.07
CA LEU A 52 -59.81 -9.23 -1.76
C LEU A 52 -59.39 -10.46 -0.94
N GLY A 53 -60.24 -10.90 0.00
CA GLY A 53 -60.03 -12.15 0.76
C GLY A 53 -59.95 -13.39 -0.14
N GLY A 54 -60.79 -13.45 -1.20
CA GLY A 54 -60.74 -14.52 -2.20
C GLY A 54 -59.44 -14.52 -3.02
N TRP A 55 -58.93 -13.33 -3.36
CA TRP A 55 -57.65 -13.19 -4.08
C TRP A 55 -56.45 -13.55 -3.20
N ILE A 56 -56.43 -13.12 -1.94
CA ILE A 56 -55.35 -13.43 -0.99
C ILE A 56 -55.36 -14.93 -0.63
N SER A 57 -56.53 -15.53 -0.39
CA SER A 57 -56.65 -16.98 -0.18
C SER A 57 -56.40 -17.80 -1.45
N GLY A 58 -56.57 -17.21 -2.64
CA GLY A 58 -56.24 -17.83 -3.92
C GLY A 58 -54.74 -17.81 -4.21
N ALA A 59 -54.08 -16.68 -3.94
CA ALA A 59 -52.63 -16.53 -4.04
C ALA A 59 -51.90 -17.38 -2.98
N GLY A 60 -52.43 -17.43 -1.75
CA GLY A 60 -51.93 -18.30 -0.68
C GLY A 60 -51.99 -19.78 -1.05
N ARG A 61 -53.11 -20.26 -1.58
CA ARG A 61 -53.26 -21.66 -2.04
C ARG A 61 -52.38 -22.00 -3.24
N ARG A 62 -52.16 -21.05 -4.16
CA ARG A 62 -51.22 -21.26 -5.28
C ARG A 62 -49.77 -21.31 -4.81
N LEU A 63 -49.40 -20.49 -3.83
CA LEU A 63 -48.07 -20.54 -3.20
C LEU A 63 -47.87 -21.84 -2.43
N GLU A 64 -48.87 -22.29 -1.66
CA GLU A 64 -48.86 -23.59 -0.96
C GLU A 64 -48.75 -24.77 -1.93
N ASN A 65 -49.40 -24.69 -3.10
CA ASN A 65 -49.27 -25.72 -4.14
C ASN A 65 -47.86 -25.75 -4.75
N ILE A 66 -47.23 -24.59 -4.99
CA ILE A 66 -45.84 -24.50 -5.48
C ILE A 66 -44.86 -25.02 -4.42
N VAL A 67 -45.03 -24.63 -3.16
CA VAL A 67 -44.21 -25.12 -2.04
C VAL A 67 -44.42 -26.63 -1.83
N GLY A 68 -45.65 -27.12 -1.98
CA GLY A 68 -45.97 -28.54 -1.90
C GLY A 68 -45.44 -29.36 -3.08
N ASP A 69 -45.40 -28.80 -4.29
CA ASP A 69 -44.79 -29.44 -5.46
C ASP A 69 -43.26 -29.50 -5.32
N VAL A 70 -42.63 -28.44 -4.81
CA VAL A 70 -41.20 -28.42 -4.48
C VAL A 70 -40.88 -29.42 -3.36
N ALA A 71 -41.68 -29.49 -2.30
CA ALA A 71 -41.50 -30.45 -1.22
C ALA A 71 -41.64 -31.91 -1.70
N ARG A 72 -42.64 -32.20 -2.55
CA ARG A 72 -42.81 -33.54 -3.18
C ARG A 72 -41.69 -33.86 -4.16
N HIS A 73 -41.12 -32.86 -4.84
CA HIS A 73 -39.98 -33.06 -5.74
C HIS A 73 -38.70 -33.37 -4.94
N LEU A 74 -38.50 -32.71 -3.80
CA LEU A 74 -37.40 -32.96 -2.86
C LEU A 74 -37.52 -34.35 -2.18
N GLU A 75 -38.74 -34.77 -1.80
CA GLU A 75 -38.99 -36.09 -1.21
C GLU A 75 -38.72 -37.23 -2.21
N ARG A 76 -39.07 -37.02 -3.49
CA ARG A 76 -38.74 -37.98 -4.57
C ARG A 76 -37.25 -38.06 -4.88
N ARG A 77 -36.48 -36.96 -4.69
CA ARG A 77 -35.02 -36.94 -4.88
C ARG A 77 -34.28 -37.58 -3.70
N GLY A 78 -34.73 -37.32 -2.46
CA GLY A 78 -34.20 -37.97 -1.25
C GLY A 78 -34.34 -39.50 -1.29
N ASN A 79 -35.48 -40.01 -1.77
CA ASN A 79 -35.71 -41.45 -1.92
C ASN A 79 -34.90 -42.11 -3.06
N ARG A 80 -34.40 -41.34 -4.03
CA ARG A 80 -33.48 -41.83 -5.07
C ARG A 80 -32.03 -41.86 -4.58
N GLN A 81 -31.62 -40.87 -3.78
CA GLN A 81 -30.28 -40.80 -3.21
C GLN A 81 -30.06 -41.86 -2.11
N SER A 82 -31.10 -42.18 -1.34
CA SER A 82 -31.06 -43.27 -0.34
C SER A 82 -30.88 -44.65 -0.96
N ARG A 83 -31.35 -44.89 -2.20
CA ARG A 83 -31.17 -46.17 -2.89
C ARG A 83 -29.81 -46.34 -3.56
N TYR A 84 -29.05 -45.25 -3.74
CA TYR A 84 -27.71 -45.31 -4.33
C TYR A 84 -26.60 -45.50 -3.30
N ASN A 85 -26.88 -45.33 -1.99
CA ASN A 85 -25.91 -45.46 -0.91
C ASN A 85 -25.98 -46.78 -0.12
N GLU A 86 -26.95 -47.65 -0.37
CA GLU A 86 -27.01 -48.99 0.25
C GLU A 86 -26.14 -50.05 -0.46
N ASP A 87 -25.72 -49.81 -1.70
CA ASP A 87 -24.90 -50.77 -2.47
C ASP A 87 -23.38 -50.50 -2.40
N THR A 88 -22.90 -49.57 -1.57
CA THR A 88 -21.45 -49.20 -1.56
C THR A 88 -20.83 -49.04 -0.18
N ILE A 89 -21.30 -49.76 0.86
CA ILE A 89 -20.57 -49.84 2.13
C ILE A 89 -20.60 -51.27 2.67
N GLY A 90 -19.68 -52.09 2.18
CA GLY A 90 -19.19 -53.24 2.92
C GLY A 90 -18.00 -52.81 3.79
N GLY A 91 -18.12 -52.93 5.11
CA GLY A 91 -16.96 -52.92 6.00
C GLY A 91 -17.03 -51.96 7.19
N SER A 92 -17.52 -52.49 8.31
CA SER A 92 -17.03 -52.32 9.68
C SER A 92 -16.68 -50.91 10.21
N GLY A 93 -17.50 -50.42 11.13
CA GLY A 93 -17.10 -49.33 12.04
C GLY A 93 -18.19 -48.36 12.48
N ALA A 94 -19.42 -48.83 12.76
CA ALA A 94 -20.54 -47.95 13.13
C ALA A 94 -21.07 -48.26 14.54
N VAL A 95 -20.45 -47.71 15.59
CA VAL A 95 -21.10 -47.56 16.92
C VAL A 95 -20.83 -46.20 17.61
N GLN A 96 -19.98 -45.29 17.08
CA GLN A 96 -19.66 -44.04 17.80
C GLN A 96 -20.00 -42.72 17.10
N ALA A 97 -20.77 -42.73 16.01
CA ALA A 97 -21.08 -41.51 15.25
C ALA A 97 -22.59 -41.15 15.14
N LEU A 98 -23.42 -41.60 16.10
CA LEU A 98 -24.87 -41.35 16.08
C LEU A 98 -25.42 -40.57 17.30
N GLN A 99 -24.62 -39.69 17.90
CA GLN A 99 -25.11 -38.75 18.92
C GLN A 99 -24.71 -37.27 18.73
N ALA A 100 -24.04 -36.90 17.63
CA ALA A 100 -23.54 -35.52 17.43
C ALA A 100 -24.16 -34.73 16.26
N LEU A 101 -25.32 -35.13 15.72
CA LEU A 101 -26.02 -34.35 14.69
C LEU A 101 -27.47 -34.07 15.08
N ARG A 102 -27.66 -33.02 15.89
CA ARG A 102 -28.95 -32.34 16.00
C ARG A 102 -28.72 -30.82 15.99
N THR A 103 -29.33 -30.18 14.99
CA THR A 103 -29.59 -28.74 14.82
C THR A 103 -28.51 -27.83 14.21
N ARG A 104 -28.50 -27.74 12.87
CA ARG A 104 -28.87 -26.54 12.07
C ARG A 104 -28.55 -26.82 10.59
N SER A 105 -29.54 -27.30 9.85
CA SER A 105 -29.41 -27.49 8.39
C SER A 105 -29.70 -26.17 7.67
N THR A 106 -28.67 -25.53 7.14
CA THR A 106 -28.81 -24.59 6.02
C THR A 106 -28.85 -25.37 4.72
N LEU A 107 -30.01 -25.35 4.04
CA LEU A 107 -30.20 -25.95 2.71
C LEU A 107 -29.42 -25.14 1.66
N SER A 108 -28.46 -25.78 1.00
CA SER A 108 -27.87 -25.31 -0.27
C SER A 108 -28.66 -25.92 -1.43
N ILE A 109 -29.03 -25.09 -2.39
CA ILE A 109 -29.72 -25.49 -3.62
C ILE A 109 -28.68 -25.48 -4.74
N ASP A 110 -28.46 -26.63 -5.38
CA ASP A 110 -27.71 -26.72 -6.63
C ASP A 110 -28.68 -26.94 -7.79
N VAL A 111 -28.60 -26.06 -8.78
CA VAL A 111 -29.35 -26.10 -10.04
C VAL A 111 -28.35 -26.47 -11.14
N GLU A 112 -28.66 -27.50 -11.93
CA GLU A 112 -27.85 -27.90 -13.09
C GLU A 112 -28.04 -26.91 -14.25
N ILE A 113 -26.96 -26.70 -15.01
CA ILE A 113 -26.87 -25.66 -16.06
C ILE A 113 -27.88 -25.89 -17.19
N ASP A 114 -28.34 -27.13 -17.39
CA ASP A 114 -29.25 -27.50 -18.46
C ASP A 114 -30.72 -27.09 -18.21
N ASP A 115 -31.08 -26.70 -16.98
CA ASP A 115 -32.45 -26.26 -16.61
C ASP A 115 -32.67 -24.73 -16.76
N LEU A 116 -31.61 -23.96 -17.04
CA LEU A 116 -31.64 -22.49 -17.12
C LEU A 116 -32.48 -21.89 -18.27
N PRO A 117 -32.52 -22.48 -19.48
CA PRO A 117 -33.38 -21.97 -20.56
C PRO A 117 -34.87 -22.06 -20.21
N ALA A 118 -35.27 -23.15 -19.54
CA ALA A 118 -36.67 -23.36 -19.13
C ALA A 118 -37.10 -22.38 -18.02
N LEU A 119 -36.19 -22.01 -17.12
CA LEU A 119 -36.45 -20.99 -16.08
C LEU A 119 -36.60 -19.58 -16.69
N ASN A 120 -35.81 -19.26 -17.71
CA ASN A 120 -35.88 -17.98 -18.42
C ASN A 120 -37.17 -17.87 -19.27
N ASP A 121 -37.57 -18.95 -19.95
CA ASP A 121 -38.84 -19.00 -20.69
C ASP A 121 -40.06 -18.91 -19.76
N MET A 122 -39.99 -19.54 -18.59
CA MET A 122 -41.04 -19.46 -17.58
C MET A 122 -41.17 -18.05 -16.98
N LEU A 123 -40.06 -17.33 -16.77
CA LEU A 123 -40.07 -15.92 -16.31
C LEU A 123 -40.54 -14.96 -17.41
N CYS A 124 -40.21 -15.21 -18.67
CA CYS A 124 -40.74 -14.47 -19.82
C CYS A 124 -42.25 -14.70 -20.00
N SER A 125 -42.77 -15.90 -19.70
CA SER A 125 -44.21 -16.19 -19.75
C SER A 125 -45.04 -15.53 -18.64
N LEU A 126 -44.38 -14.97 -17.61
CA LEU A 126 -45.00 -14.26 -16.49
C LEU A 126 -45.08 -12.74 -16.72
N SER A 127 -44.75 -12.23 -17.91
CA SER A 127 -44.98 -10.83 -18.30
C SER A 127 -46.48 -10.58 -18.48
N VAL A 128 -47.18 -10.39 -17.37
CA VAL A 128 -48.54 -9.85 -17.37
C VAL A 128 -48.41 -8.36 -17.71
N ASP A 129 -48.75 -8.00 -18.95
CA ASP A 129 -48.99 -6.61 -19.34
C ASP A 129 -50.18 -6.06 -18.55
N LEU A 130 -49.89 -5.33 -17.48
CA LEU A 130 -50.85 -4.49 -16.79
C LEU A 130 -50.76 -3.07 -17.38
N GLU A 131 -51.29 -2.89 -18.60
CA GLU A 131 -51.64 -1.56 -19.10
C GLU A 131 -52.82 -1.03 -18.27
N VAL A 132 -52.50 -0.43 -17.12
CA VAL A 132 -53.44 0.37 -16.36
C VAL A 132 -53.47 1.75 -17.01
N LEU A 133 -54.42 1.93 -17.93
CA LEU A 133 -54.88 3.24 -18.42
C LEU A 133 -55.15 4.15 -17.22
N THR A 134 -54.24 5.08 -16.97
CA THR A 134 -54.37 6.13 -15.96
C THR A 134 -54.33 7.49 -16.64
N THR A 135 -55.42 7.82 -17.34
CA THR A 135 -55.83 9.21 -17.55
C THR A 135 -56.87 9.53 -16.49
N SER A 136 -56.41 10.02 -15.34
CA SER A 136 -57.27 10.71 -14.39
C SER A 136 -56.46 11.86 -13.79
N ASP A 137 -56.89 13.07 -14.13
CA ASP A 137 -56.30 14.31 -13.66
C ASP A 137 -56.33 14.37 -12.13
N ALA A 138 -55.14 14.37 -11.55
CA ALA A 138 -54.95 14.63 -10.14
C ALA A 138 -55.24 16.11 -9.86
N SER A 139 -56.35 16.38 -9.20
CA SER A 139 -56.40 17.43 -8.19
C SER A 139 -57.12 16.91 -6.96
N LEU A 140 -56.48 17.12 -5.80
CA LEU A 140 -57.04 16.97 -4.45
C LEU A 140 -57.35 15.53 -3.98
N SER A 141 -56.36 14.85 -3.39
CA SER A 141 -56.61 14.10 -2.15
C SER A 141 -55.30 13.68 -1.48
N ASP A 142 -54.83 14.49 -0.55
CA ASP A 142 -53.81 14.09 0.43
C ASP A 142 -54.46 13.46 1.68
N GLN A 143 -55.66 12.88 1.56
CA GLN A 143 -56.32 12.19 2.67
C GLN A 143 -55.81 10.76 2.82
N MET A 144 -55.59 10.32 4.06
CA MET A 144 -55.28 8.94 4.41
C MET A 144 -56.43 7.99 4.01
N GLY A 145 -56.36 7.45 2.80
CA GLY A 145 -57.31 6.44 2.31
C GLY A 145 -56.68 5.04 2.18
N PRO A 146 -57.49 3.96 2.21
CA PRO A 146 -57.03 2.57 2.11
C PRO A 146 -56.22 2.25 0.84
N GLY A 147 -56.38 3.03 -0.23
CA GLY A 147 -55.56 2.93 -1.45
C GLY A 147 -54.07 3.24 -1.22
N ARG A 148 -53.74 4.14 -0.28
CA ARG A 148 -52.35 4.47 0.07
C ARG A 148 -51.68 3.34 0.85
N THR A 149 -52.42 2.69 1.75
CA THR A 149 -51.92 1.53 2.52
C THR A 149 -51.61 0.35 1.60
N LEU A 150 -52.50 0.06 0.65
CA LEU A 150 -52.28 -1.01 -0.34
C LEU A 150 -51.11 -0.66 -1.28
N GLY A 151 -51.03 0.58 -1.78
CA GLY A 151 -49.92 1.04 -2.61
C GLY A 151 -48.56 0.94 -1.91
N ASN A 152 -48.50 1.32 -0.63
CA ASN A 152 -47.29 1.19 0.18
C ASN A 152 -46.91 -0.28 0.43
N TRP A 153 -47.90 -1.15 0.64
CA TRP A 153 -47.67 -2.58 0.83
C TRP A 153 -47.14 -3.24 -0.45
N ILE A 154 -47.77 -2.98 -1.60
CA ILE A 154 -47.32 -3.45 -2.92
C ILE A 154 -45.91 -2.94 -3.21
N SER A 155 -45.62 -1.66 -2.93
CA SER A 155 -44.29 -1.08 -3.11
C SER A 155 -43.23 -1.68 -2.17
N LYS A 156 -43.61 -2.06 -0.94
CA LYS A 156 -42.72 -2.74 0.01
C LYS A 156 -42.46 -4.18 -0.40
N MET A 157 -43.47 -4.88 -0.92
CA MET A 157 -43.34 -6.23 -1.44
C MET A 157 -42.50 -6.25 -2.72
N GLY A 158 -42.75 -5.34 -3.67
CA GLY A 158 -41.94 -5.19 -4.89
C GLY A 158 -40.46 -4.99 -4.59
N ARG A 159 -40.12 -4.10 -3.65
CA ARG A 159 -38.72 -3.87 -3.22
C ARG A 159 -38.08 -5.10 -2.56
N ARG A 160 -38.85 -5.89 -1.81
CA ARG A 160 -38.35 -7.14 -1.22
C ARG A 160 -38.08 -8.20 -2.29
N THR A 161 -38.99 -8.36 -3.25
CA THR A 161 -38.82 -9.29 -4.36
C THR A 161 -37.64 -8.90 -5.24
N GLU A 162 -37.50 -7.60 -5.56
CA GLU A 162 -36.34 -7.07 -6.29
C GLU A 162 -35.03 -7.37 -5.53
N GLY A 163 -35.01 -7.18 -4.21
CA GLY A 163 -33.85 -7.54 -3.38
C GLY A 163 -33.52 -9.03 -3.39
N LEU A 164 -34.53 -9.92 -3.35
CA LEU A 164 -34.33 -11.37 -3.43
C LEU A 164 -33.87 -11.82 -4.82
N ILE A 165 -34.39 -11.23 -5.89
CA ILE A 165 -33.97 -11.51 -7.26
C ILE A 165 -32.54 -11.01 -7.48
N ALA A 166 -32.23 -9.79 -7.05
CA ALA A 166 -30.87 -9.25 -7.14
C ALA A 166 -29.87 -10.11 -6.34
N GLY A 167 -30.23 -10.49 -5.12
CA GLY A 167 -29.41 -11.41 -4.32
C GLY A 167 -29.25 -12.80 -4.93
N SER A 168 -30.28 -13.31 -5.62
CA SER A 168 -30.20 -14.59 -6.34
C SER A 168 -29.34 -14.47 -7.60
N ALA A 169 -29.46 -13.37 -8.35
CA ALA A 169 -28.62 -13.11 -9.52
C ALA A 169 -27.13 -13.02 -9.15
N GLU A 170 -26.80 -12.41 -8.00
CA GLU A 170 -25.43 -12.44 -7.47
C GLU A 170 -24.96 -13.87 -7.15
N ARG A 171 -25.82 -14.70 -6.52
CA ARG A 171 -25.50 -16.11 -6.24
C ARG A 171 -25.36 -16.97 -7.49
N LEU A 172 -26.07 -16.62 -8.55
CA LEU A 172 -26.00 -17.28 -9.86
C LEU A 172 -24.80 -16.77 -10.70
N GLY A 173 -23.98 -15.86 -10.18
CA GLY A 173 -22.82 -15.36 -10.91
C GLY A 173 -23.15 -14.33 -11.99
N MET A 174 -24.36 -13.76 -11.95
CA MET A 174 -24.85 -12.86 -13.00
C MET A 174 -24.86 -11.39 -12.58
N GLY A 175 -24.78 -11.08 -11.28
CA GLY A 175 -24.76 -9.70 -10.80
C GLY A 175 -23.40 -9.01 -10.95
N PRO A 176 -23.33 -7.66 -10.84
CA PRO A 176 -22.09 -6.92 -10.98
C PRO A 176 -20.98 -7.37 -10.03
N ASN A 177 -21.31 -7.71 -8.77
CA ASN A 177 -20.28 -8.13 -7.81
C ASN A 177 -19.68 -9.47 -8.21
N ALA A 178 -20.52 -10.43 -8.61
CA ALA A 178 -20.04 -11.74 -9.05
C ALA A 178 -19.22 -11.67 -10.36
N LEU A 179 -19.56 -10.74 -11.27
CA LEU A 179 -18.74 -10.50 -12.46
C LEU A 179 -17.38 -9.93 -12.10
N MET A 180 -17.34 -8.96 -11.16
CA MET A 180 -16.09 -8.38 -10.70
C MET A 180 -15.24 -9.43 -9.98
N ASP A 181 -15.83 -10.22 -9.09
CA ASP A 181 -15.18 -11.34 -8.39
C ASP A 181 -14.55 -12.33 -9.37
N ARG A 182 -15.27 -12.67 -10.46
CA ARG A 182 -14.76 -13.53 -11.52
C ARG A 182 -13.56 -12.91 -12.26
N ILE A 183 -13.61 -11.60 -12.54
CA ILE A 183 -12.49 -10.88 -13.16
C ILE A 183 -11.28 -10.91 -12.21
N VAL A 184 -11.47 -10.53 -10.95
CA VAL A 184 -10.41 -10.50 -9.92
C VAL A 184 -9.77 -11.87 -9.74
N THR A 185 -10.57 -12.92 -9.54
CA THR A 185 -10.08 -14.28 -9.36
C THR A 185 -9.22 -14.74 -10.55
N ARG A 186 -9.58 -14.35 -11.78
CA ARG A 186 -8.81 -14.72 -12.97
C ARG A 186 -7.50 -13.98 -13.12
N ILE A 187 -7.42 -12.74 -12.64
CA ILE A 187 -6.21 -11.93 -12.71
C ILE A 187 -5.28 -12.26 -11.53
N SER A 188 -5.85 -12.58 -10.36
CA SER A 188 -5.10 -12.89 -9.14
C SER A 188 -4.38 -14.22 -9.18
N ILE A 189 -4.94 -15.23 -9.86
CA ILE A 189 -4.38 -16.59 -9.86
C ILE A 189 -3.27 -16.70 -10.93
N PRO A 190 -2.01 -16.95 -10.53
CA PRO A 190 -0.94 -17.28 -11.45
C PRO A 190 -1.39 -18.44 -12.35
N GLN A 191 -1.10 -18.37 -13.66
CA GLN A 191 -1.63 -19.34 -14.64
C GLN A 191 -1.39 -20.81 -14.25
N SER A 192 -0.35 -21.09 -13.46
CA SER A 192 0.02 -22.42 -12.96
C SER A 192 -0.97 -23.06 -11.99
N ASN A 193 -1.81 -22.29 -11.27
CA ASN A 193 -2.69 -22.81 -10.20
C ASN A 193 -4.18 -22.85 -10.56
N ARG A 194 -4.54 -22.68 -11.83
CA ARG A 194 -5.94 -22.54 -12.28
C ARG A 194 -6.83 -23.78 -12.10
N HIS A 195 -6.29 -24.94 -11.70
CA HIS A 195 -7.04 -26.19 -11.61
C HIS A 195 -7.77 -26.42 -10.26
N GLN A 196 -7.62 -25.54 -9.28
CA GLN A 196 -8.37 -25.64 -8.03
C GLN A 196 -9.68 -24.85 -8.12
N SER A 197 -10.76 -25.55 -8.42
CA SER A 197 -12.12 -25.03 -8.37
C SER A 197 -12.47 -24.64 -6.93
N HIS A 198 -12.46 -23.35 -6.60
CA HIS A 198 -12.91 -22.90 -5.28
C HIS A 198 -14.43 -23.07 -5.14
N PRO A 199 -14.92 -23.60 -4.01
CA PRO A 199 -16.35 -23.69 -3.74
C PRO A 199 -16.99 -22.29 -3.75
N ARG A 200 -18.26 -22.20 -4.16
CA ARG A 200 -19.03 -20.94 -4.28
C ARG A 200 -18.92 -20.11 -2.99
N GLN A 201 -18.09 -19.08 -2.99
CA GLN A 201 -17.94 -18.16 -1.86
C GLN A 201 -19.12 -17.19 -1.83
N ARG A 202 -19.40 -16.62 -0.65
CA ARG A 202 -20.39 -15.55 -0.53
C ARG A 202 -19.94 -14.34 -1.37
N PRO A 203 -20.87 -13.62 -2.02
CA PRO A 203 -20.53 -12.41 -2.76
C PRO A 203 -19.78 -11.44 -1.86
N ARG A 204 -18.59 -11.02 -2.31
CA ARG A 204 -17.76 -10.05 -1.61
C ARG A 204 -18.40 -8.67 -1.70
N THR A 205 -18.11 -7.82 -0.72
CA THR A 205 -18.60 -6.43 -0.71
C THR A 205 -17.84 -5.60 -1.74
N LEU A 206 -18.40 -4.45 -2.13
CA LEU A 206 -17.73 -3.50 -3.04
C LEU A 206 -16.33 -3.14 -2.52
N THR A 207 -16.21 -2.79 -1.24
CA THR A 207 -14.94 -2.44 -0.60
C THR A 207 -13.94 -3.60 -0.68
N SER A 208 -14.37 -4.82 -0.34
CA SER A 208 -13.51 -6.01 -0.37
C SER A 208 -13.04 -6.32 -1.80
N LEU A 209 -13.93 -6.27 -2.79
CA LEU A 209 -13.57 -6.51 -4.19
C LEU A 209 -12.61 -5.45 -4.71
N VAL A 210 -12.88 -4.17 -4.42
CA VAL A 210 -12.02 -3.06 -4.87
C VAL A 210 -10.63 -3.18 -4.25
N SER A 211 -10.55 -3.40 -2.93
CA SER A 211 -9.27 -3.61 -2.26
C SER A 211 -8.51 -4.80 -2.83
N GLU A 212 -9.18 -5.91 -3.13
CA GLU A 212 -8.52 -7.08 -3.72
C GLU A 212 -8.01 -6.80 -5.14
N VAL A 213 -8.77 -6.11 -5.98
CA VAL A 213 -8.30 -5.71 -7.33
C VAL A 213 -7.03 -4.88 -7.23
N LEU A 214 -6.94 -4.02 -6.21
CA LEU A 214 -5.79 -3.16 -5.98
C LEU A 214 -4.59 -3.95 -5.43
N LEU A 215 -4.83 -4.86 -4.49
CA LEU A 215 -3.80 -5.75 -3.91
C LEU A 215 -3.16 -6.67 -4.95
N VAL A 216 -3.93 -7.13 -5.95
CA VAL A 216 -3.41 -7.95 -7.07
C VAL A 216 -2.25 -7.27 -7.81
N LYS A 217 -2.24 -5.93 -7.83
CA LYS A 217 -1.16 -5.18 -8.45
C LYS A 217 0.00 -4.93 -7.48
N GLU A 218 -0.27 -4.65 -6.20
CA GLU A 218 0.77 -4.42 -5.20
C GLU A 218 1.68 -5.63 -4.96
N TRP A 219 1.17 -6.86 -5.10
CA TRP A 219 1.96 -8.07 -4.86
C TRP A 219 2.86 -8.45 -6.03
N ASN A 220 2.59 -7.93 -7.23
CA ASN A 220 3.43 -8.13 -8.40
C ASN A 220 4.47 -7.01 -8.48
N TYR A 221 5.39 -6.97 -7.51
CA TYR A 221 6.59 -6.11 -7.51
C TYR A 221 7.55 -6.39 -8.69
N ALA A 222 7.17 -7.25 -9.64
CA ALA A 222 7.91 -7.42 -10.87
C ALA A 222 7.74 -6.12 -11.70
N PRO A 223 8.85 -5.43 -12.04
CA PRO A 223 8.83 -4.13 -12.69
C PRO A 223 8.01 -4.21 -13.97
N CYS A 224 6.86 -3.52 -13.96
CA CYS A 224 5.90 -3.34 -15.05
C CYS A 224 6.17 -4.22 -16.28
N ASP A 225 6.07 -5.55 -16.14
CA ASP A 225 6.13 -6.38 -17.32
C ASP A 225 4.88 -6.04 -18.12
N SER A 226 5.10 -5.39 -19.26
CA SER A 226 4.06 -4.84 -20.14
C SER A 226 2.99 -5.87 -20.51
N ASP A 227 3.30 -7.15 -20.33
CA ASP A 227 2.37 -8.25 -20.58
C ASP A 227 1.26 -8.36 -19.51
N SER A 228 1.51 -7.97 -18.26
CA SER A 228 0.53 -8.07 -17.16
C SER A 228 -0.71 -7.21 -17.38
N ASP A 229 -0.55 -6.00 -17.91
CA ASP A 229 -1.66 -5.10 -18.26
C ASP A 229 -2.52 -5.69 -19.40
N SER A 230 -1.98 -6.59 -20.23
CA SER A 230 -2.75 -7.18 -21.35
C SER A 230 -3.67 -8.33 -20.94
N VAL A 231 -3.52 -8.86 -19.71
CA VAL A 231 -4.24 -10.07 -19.24
C VAL A 231 -5.76 -9.92 -19.32
N LEU A 232 -6.28 -8.77 -18.89
CA LEU A 232 -7.73 -8.50 -18.92
C LEU A 232 -8.27 -8.48 -20.35
N VAL A 233 -7.51 -7.90 -21.29
CA VAL A 233 -7.93 -7.72 -22.69
C VAL A 233 -7.83 -9.03 -23.48
N ARG A 234 -6.86 -9.89 -23.13
CA ARG A 234 -6.65 -11.18 -23.80
C ARG A 234 -7.60 -12.28 -23.32
N ASP A 235 -8.06 -12.24 -22.07
CA ASP A 235 -8.98 -13.26 -21.55
C ASP A 235 -10.42 -13.04 -22.02
N ALA A 236 -10.88 -13.90 -22.95
CA ALA A 236 -12.21 -13.82 -23.54
C ALA A 236 -13.34 -13.77 -22.49
N THR A 237 -13.17 -14.44 -21.34
CA THR A 237 -14.21 -14.42 -20.30
C THR A 237 -14.23 -13.13 -19.49
N SER A 238 -13.07 -12.51 -19.28
CA SER A 238 -12.97 -11.19 -18.66
C SER A 238 -13.56 -10.13 -19.57
N VAL A 239 -13.34 -10.24 -20.88
CA VAL A 239 -13.99 -9.42 -21.91
C VAL A 239 -15.52 -9.59 -21.88
N GLU A 240 -16.01 -10.83 -21.80
CA GLU A 240 -17.46 -11.11 -21.67
C GLU A 240 -18.05 -10.50 -20.38
N ALA A 241 -17.32 -10.60 -19.26
CA ALA A 241 -17.72 -9.99 -18.00
C ALA A 241 -17.76 -8.44 -18.11
N CYS A 242 -16.77 -7.83 -18.77
CA CYS A 242 -16.77 -6.40 -19.06
C CYS A 242 -17.98 -5.99 -19.91
N GLN A 243 -18.32 -6.74 -20.96
CA GLN A 243 -19.53 -6.51 -21.77
C GLN A 243 -20.80 -6.50 -20.93
N LYS A 244 -20.91 -7.44 -19.98
CA LYS A 244 -22.05 -7.51 -19.05
C LYS A 244 -22.10 -6.32 -18.10
N LEU A 245 -20.95 -5.85 -17.59
CA LEU A 245 -20.88 -4.61 -16.80
C LEU A 245 -21.37 -3.40 -17.60
N VAL A 246 -20.99 -3.29 -18.88
CA VAL A 246 -21.48 -2.19 -19.74
C VAL A 246 -23.00 -2.24 -19.91
N LYS A 247 -23.59 -3.44 -20.06
CA LYS A 247 -25.04 -3.62 -20.08
C LYS A 247 -25.70 -3.15 -18.78
N PHE A 248 -25.05 -3.38 -17.63
CA PHE A 248 -25.55 -2.96 -16.32
C PHE A 248 -25.58 -1.44 -16.11
N ILE A 249 -24.75 -0.65 -16.81
CA ILE A 249 -24.86 0.82 -16.82
C ILE A 249 -26.25 1.27 -17.35
N ARG A 250 -26.87 0.47 -18.23
CA ARG A 250 -28.20 0.76 -18.80
C ARG A 250 -29.36 0.18 -17.98
N SER A 251 -29.08 -0.44 -16.83
CA SER A 251 -30.12 -1.04 -15.99
C SER A 251 -31.04 0.02 -15.40
N ARG A 252 -32.28 -0.37 -15.10
CA ARG A 252 -33.25 0.52 -14.42
C ARG A 252 -32.90 0.75 -12.94
N SER A 253 -32.16 -0.16 -12.33
CA SER A 253 -31.76 -0.06 -10.92
C SER A 253 -30.59 0.92 -10.74
N PRO A 254 -30.74 2.01 -9.98
CA PRO A 254 -29.64 2.95 -9.73
C PRO A 254 -28.45 2.29 -9.01
N GLN A 255 -28.71 1.30 -8.15
CA GLN A 255 -27.65 0.57 -7.44
C GLN A 255 -26.83 -0.30 -8.40
N THR A 256 -27.48 -1.00 -9.31
CA THR A 256 -26.81 -1.82 -10.34
C THR A 256 -26.00 -0.94 -11.28
N ARG A 257 -26.53 0.22 -11.70
CA ARG A 257 -25.80 1.22 -12.48
C ARG A 257 -24.58 1.74 -11.73
N PHE A 258 -24.74 2.03 -10.44
CA PHE A 258 -23.66 2.51 -9.59
C PHE A 258 -22.53 1.50 -9.50
N LEU A 259 -22.83 0.25 -9.11
CA LEU A 259 -21.83 -0.81 -9.01
C LEU A 259 -21.14 -1.06 -10.35
N ALA A 260 -21.87 -1.14 -11.46
CA ALA A 260 -21.28 -1.33 -12.77
C ALA A 260 -20.35 -0.19 -13.19
N THR A 261 -20.80 1.06 -12.99
CA THR A 261 -19.98 2.25 -13.27
C THR A 261 -18.73 2.28 -12.40
N TYR A 262 -18.87 1.90 -11.13
CA TYR A 262 -17.77 1.88 -10.17
C TYR A 262 -16.76 0.76 -10.45
N TYR A 263 -17.21 -0.43 -10.87
CA TYR A 263 -16.31 -1.50 -11.28
C TYR A 263 -15.58 -1.19 -12.58
N ILE A 264 -16.25 -0.56 -13.55
CA ILE A 264 -15.59 -0.07 -14.76
C ILE A 264 -14.54 1.00 -14.40
N LEU A 265 -14.89 1.92 -13.50
CA LEU A 265 -13.95 2.90 -12.97
C LEU A 265 -12.74 2.21 -12.31
N ALA A 266 -12.97 1.23 -11.42
CA ALA A 266 -11.89 0.47 -10.78
C ALA A 266 -11.00 -0.25 -11.81
N LEU A 267 -11.59 -0.93 -12.80
CA LEU A 267 -10.85 -1.65 -13.84
C LEU A 267 -10.03 -0.71 -14.72
N LEU A 268 -10.57 0.44 -15.14
CA LEU A 268 -9.79 1.49 -15.82
C LEU A 268 -8.63 1.98 -14.94
N CYS A 269 -8.85 2.02 -13.62
CA CYS A 269 -7.87 2.47 -12.65
C CYS A 269 -6.88 1.42 -12.18
N VAL A 270 -7.02 0.13 -12.50
CA VAL A 270 -5.94 -0.85 -12.28
C VAL A 270 -5.41 -1.50 -13.57
N PHE A 271 -6.14 -1.41 -14.69
CA PHE A 271 -5.71 -1.87 -16.02
C PHE A 271 -5.93 -0.76 -17.06
N PRO A 272 -4.96 0.16 -17.28
CA PRO A 272 -5.13 1.27 -18.24
C PRO A 272 -5.36 0.77 -19.67
N SER A 273 -4.74 -0.36 -20.02
CA SER A 273 -4.93 -1.10 -21.28
C SER A 273 -6.39 -1.44 -21.58
N SER A 274 -7.24 -1.57 -20.54
CA SER A 274 -8.67 -1.83 -20.68
C SER A 274 -9.46 -0.66 -21.27
N GLN A 275 -8.87 0.54 -21.34
CA GLN A 275 -9.51 1.73 -21.90
C GLN A 275 -9.98 1.47 -23.34
N GLY A 276 -9.14 0.87 -24.19
CA GLY A 276 -9.51 0.53 -25.58
C GLY A 276 -10.72 -0.39 -25.63
N LEU A 277 -10.72 -1.46 -24.82
CA LEU A 277 -11.85 -2.38 -24.70
C LEU A 277 -13.14 -1.66 -24.31
N PHE A 278 -13.13 -0.80 -23.30
CA PHE A 278 -14.35 -0.09 -22.88
C PHE A 278 -14.82 0.97 -23.89
N LEU A 279 -13.91 1.59 -24.64
CA LEU A 279 -14.27 2.46 -25.76
C LEU A 279 -14.98 1.64 -26.86
N ASP A 280 -14.44 0.49 -27.23
CA ASP A 280 -15.05 -0.40 -28.24
C ASP A 280 -16.43 -0.91 -27.81
N LEU A 281 -16.65 -1.09 -26.51
CA LEU A 281 -17.94 -1.46 -25.93
C LEU A 281 -18.95 -0.31 -25.84
N GLY A 282 -18.59 0.90 -26.26
CA GLY A 282 -19.47 2.08 -26.25
C GLY A 282 -19.78 2.61 -24.85
N VAL A 283 -18.83 2.45 -23.91
CA VAL A 283 -18.99 2.95 -22.53
C VAL A 283 -19.00 4.47 -22.50
N LEU A 284 -18.17 5.13 -23.32
CA LEU A 284 -18.06 6.59 -23.36
C LEU A 284 -19.42 7.25 -23.64
N GLU A 285 -20.09 6.84 -24.73
CA GLU A 285 -21.39 7.40 -25.13
C GLU A 285 -22.50 7.02 -24.13
N THR A 286 -22.38 5.86 -23.49
CA THR A 286 -23.34 5.41 -22.48
C THR A 286 -23.22 6.26 -21.22
N LEU A 287 -22.00 6.52 -20.75
CA LEU A 287 -21.73 7.36 -19.59
C LEU A 287 -22.01 8.84 -19.87
N GLN A 288 -21.77 9.34 -21.08
CA GLN A 288 -22.09 10.73 -21.47
C GLN A 288 -23.60 10.97 -21.38
N ARG A 289 -24.40 10.09 -21.98
CA ARG A 289 -25.87 10.16 -21.87
C ARG A 289 -26.35 10.07 -20.43
N MET A 290 -25.73 9.20 -19.63
CA MET A 290 -26.04 9.09 -18.21
C MET A 290 -25.67 10.38 -17.46
N HIS A 291 -24.51 10.97 -17.73
CA HIS A 291 -24.06 12.21 -17.11
C HIS A 291 -24.97 13.39 -17.47
N ASP A 292 -25.30 13.58 -18.74
CA ASP A 292 -26.21 14.62 -19.20
C ASP A 292 -27.57 14.50 -18.50
N TYR A 293 -28.12 13.29 -18.44
CA TYR A 293 -29.35 13.01 -17.70
C TYR A 293 -29.21 13.38 -16.21
N LEU A 294 -28.16 12.92 -15.52
CA LEU A 294 -27.94 13.21 -14.10
C LEU A 294 -27.74 14.70 -13.81
N GLN A 295 -27.25 15.48 -14.77
CA GLN A 295 -27.14 16.94 -14.64
C GLN A 295 -28.50 17.64 -14.64
N THR A 296 -29.48 17.11 -15.39
CA THR A 296 -30.86 17.66 -15.40
C THR A 296 -31.63 17.41 -14.12
N LEU A 297 -31.22 16.40 -13.32
CA LEU A 297 -31.89 16.07 -12.07
C LEU A 297 -31.63 17.12 -10.98
N PRO A 298 -32.60 17.37 -10.06
CA PRO A 298 -32.39 18.24 -8.91
C PRO A 298 -31.19 17.82 -8.04
N ARG A 299 -30.50 18.77 -7.40
CA ARG A 299 -29.32 18.47 -6.56
C ARG A 299 -29.59 17.46 -5.44
N ARG A 300 -30.82 17.43 -4.91
CA ARG A 300 -31.28 16.51 -3.85
C ARG A 300 -31.75 15.14 -4.36
N ASN A 301 -31.61 14.87 -5.66
CA ASN A 301 -32.01 13.59 -6.22
C ASN A 301 -30.97 12.51 -5.84
N LYS A 302 -31.42 11.43 -5.20
CA LYS A 302 -30.55 10.34 -4.73
C LYS A 302 -29.74 9.69 -5.86
N GLU A 303 -30.31 9.53 -7.06
CA GLU A 303 -29.57 8.96 -8.19
C GLU A 303 -28.46 9.91 -8.65
N ARG A 304 -28.72 11.21 -8.66
CA ARG A 304 -27.71 12.23 -8.97
C ARG A 304 -26.56 12.18 -7.98
N GLU A 305 -26.87 12.16 -6.68
CA GLU A 305 -25.84 12.09 -5.62
C GLU A 305 -24.99 10.82 -5.73
N LEU A 306 -25.63 9.67 -6.01
CA LEU A 306 -24.96 8.37 -6.10
C LEU A 306 -24.11 8.20 -7.38
N LEU A 307 -24.65 8.57 -8.56
CA LEU A 307 -24.09 8.20 -9.85
C LEU A 307 -23.21 9.29 -10.48
N LEU A 308 -23.44 10.57 -10.17
CA LEU A 308 -22.79 11.66 -10.91
C LEU A 308 -21.27 11.67 -10.72
N SER A 309 -20.80 11.42 -9.49
CA SER A 309 -19.37 11.37 -9.18
C SER A 309 -18.64 10.25 -9.93
N PRO A 310 -19.01 8.96 -9.79
CA PRO A 310 -18.31 7.88 -10.49
C PRO A 310 -18.45 7.99 -12.02
N ALA A 311 -19.60 8.45 -12.54
CA ALA A 311 -19.78 8.70 -13.97
C ALA A 311 -18.81 9.76 -14.51
N ARG A 312 -18.64 10.87 -13.79
CA ARG A 312 -17.69 11.93 -14.15
C ARG A 312 -16.25 11.42 -14.19
N ARG A 313 -15.83 10.67 -13.17
CA ARG A 313 -14.48 10.11 -13.09
C ARG A 313 -14.23 9.09 -14.22
N ALA A 314 -15.19 8.21 -14.47
CA ALA A 314 -15.09 7.24 -15.57
C ALA A 314 -15.07 7.92 -16.95
N LEU A 315 -15.88 8.96 -17.17
CA LEU A 315 -15.80 9.77 -18.38
C LEU A 315 -14.45 10.46 -18.55
N PHE A 316 -13.91 10.99 -17.47
CA PHE A 316 -12.60 11.64 -17.48
C PHE A 316 -11.47 10.66 -17.81
N LEU A 317 -11.56 9.41 -17.34
CA LEU A 317 -10.62 8.33 -17.67
C LEU A 317 -10.70 7.87 -19.12
N LEU A 318 -11.91 7.84 -19.68
CA LEU A 318 -12.13 7.39 -21.05
C LEU A 318 -11.81 8.48 -22.08
N SER A 319 -11.89 9.76 -21.69
CA SER A 319 -11.58 10.90 -22.55
C SER A 319 -10.09 11.24 -22.55
N GLU A 320 -9.59 11.77 -23.67
CA GLU A 320 -8.23 12.29 -23.74
C GLU A 320 -8.10 13.51 -22.82
N SER A 321 -7.38 13.34 -21.72
CA SER A 321 -7.12 14.41 -20.75
C SER A 321 -5.64 14.75 -20.67
N ARG A 322 -5.33 15.97 -20.25
CA ARG A 322 -3.95 16.43 -20.09
C ARG A 322 -3.15 15.57 -19.10
N VAL A 323 -3.82 14.99 -18.10
CA VAL A 323 -3.17 14.08 -17.14
C VAL A 323 -2.80 12.75 -17.81
N LEU A 324 -3.63 12.22 -18.73
CA LEU A 324 -3.25 11.03 -19.51
C LEU A 324 -2.05 11.30 -20.42
N THR A 325 -1.95 12.50 -21.01
CA THR A 325 -0.75 12.91 -21.74
C THR A 325 0.47 12.96 -20.82
N ALA A 326 0.34 13.52 -19.62
CA ALA A 326 1.43 13.57 -18.65
C ALA A 326 1.85 12.17 -18.17
N ILE A 327 0.90 11.26 -17.96
CA ILE A 327 1.16 9.85 -17.63
C ILE A 327 1.92 9.17 -18.78
N LYS A 328 1.48 9.32 -20.03
CA LYS A 328 2.18 8.75 -21.20
C LYS A 328 3.62 9.26 -21.29
N SER A 329 3.84 10.56 -21.14
CA SER A 329 5.19 11.13 -21.14
C SER A 329 6.04 10.62 -19.97
N TYR A 330 5.44 10.41 -18.80
CA TYR A 330 6.12 9.77 -17.67
C TYR A 330 6.50 8.32 -17.98
N ASP A 331 5.59 7.54 -18.56
CA ASP A 331 5.79 6.13 -18.90
C ASP A 331 6.91 5.94 -19.93
N GLU A 332 6.93 6.81 -20.94
CA GLU A 332 8.02 6.88 -21.92
C GLU A 332 9.36 7.13 -21.22
N LEU A 333 9.43 8.11 -20.30
CA LEU A 333 10.65 8.43 -19.55
C LEU A 333 11.14 7.27 -18.67
N VAL A 334 10.23 6.55 -18.00
CA VAL A 334 10.58 5.38 -17.18
C VAL A 334 11.23 4.28 -18.02
N GLN A 335 10.73 4.05 -19.24
CA GLN A 335 11.35 3.08 -20.16
C GLN A 335 12.79 3.49 -20.52
N PHE A 336 13.08 4.79 -20.62
CA PHE A 336 14.44 5.28 -20.85
C PHE A 336 15.36 5.19 -19.62
N THR A 337 14.84 5.33 -18.39
CA THR A 337 15.67 5.26 -17.17
C THR A 337 16.26 3.87 -16.93
N HIS A 338 15.59 2.81 -17.37
CA HIS A 338 16.17 1.45 -17.31
C HIS A 338 17.48 1.32 -18.12
N MET A 339 17.77 2.24 -19.05
CA MET A 339 19.04 2.30 -19.76
C MET A 339 20.16 3.02 -18.99
N GLY A 340 19.92 3.47 -17.75
CA GLY A 340 20.97 3.94 -16.83
C GLY A 340 21.59 5.29 -17.15
N CYS A 341 20.92 6.17 -17.90
CA CYS A 341 21.47 7.50 -18.23
C CYS A 341 21.00 8.57 -17.23
N PRO A 342 21.91 9.22 -16.45
CA PRO A 342 21.56 10.19 -15.40
C PRO A 342 20.82 11.43 -15.89
N ARG A 343 20.89 11.75 -17.19
CA ARG A 343 20.17 12.91 -17.75
C ARG A 343 18.66 12.74 -17.62
N TRP A 344 18.16 11.52 -17.58
CA TRP A 344 16.72 11.26 -17.51
C TRP A 344 16.13 11.49 -16.12
N ASP A 345 16.93 11.44 -15.05
CA ASP A 345 16.45 11.65 -13.68
C ASP A 345 15.81 13.04 -13.52
N ALA A 346 16.45 14.09 -14.05
CA ALA A 346 15.89 15.44 -14.01
C ALA A 346 14.59 15.58 -14.85
N HIS A 347 14.46 14.83 -15.94
CA HIS A 347 13.23 14.81 -16.74
C HIS A 347 12.12 14.04 -16.03
N LEU A 348 12.46 12.91 -15.42
CA LEU A 348 11.55 12.09 -14.64
C LEU A 348 11.06 12.85 -13.41
N GLY A 349 11.95 13.50 -12.66
CA GLY A 349 11.60 14.38 -11.54
C GLY A 349 10.64 15.50 -11.94
N ARG A 350 10.85 16.12 -13.11
CA ARG A 350 9.89 17.12 -13.66
C ARG A 350 8.54 16.49 -13.99
N ALA A 351 8.51 15.33 -14.63
CA ALA A 351 7.27 14.63 -14.96
C ALA A 351 6.51 14.20 -13.69
N THR A 352 7.21 13.68 -12.69
CA THR A 352 6.66 13.37 -11.36
C THR A 352 6.07 14.62 -10.71
N GLY A 353 6.78 15.75 -10.75
CA GLY A 353 6.27 17.03 -10.23
C GLY A 353 4.98 17.49 -10.92
N ILE A 354 4.82 17.21 -12.22
CA ILE A 354 3.56 17.46 -12.95
C ILE A 354 2.46 16.51 -12.46
N LEU A 355 2.75 15.22 -12.28
CA LEU A 355 1.79 14.25 -11.76
C LEU A 355 1.34 14.60 -10.34
N ILE A 356 2.25 15.04 -9.46
CA ILE A 356 1.90 15.49 -8.09
C ILE A 356 0.90 16.65 -8.13
N LYS A 357 1.08 17.62 -9.05
CA LYS A 357 0.10 18.70 -9.23
C LYS A 357 -1.27 18.12 -9.61
N TYR A 358 -1.33 17.15 -10.51
CA TYR A 358 -2.60 16.49 -10.85
C TYR A 358 -3.16 15.63 -9.70
N ALA A 359 -2.34 15.09 -8.82
CA ALA A 359 -2.76 14.35 -7.62
C ALA A 359 -3.50 15.23 -6.61
N THR A 360 -3.36 16.57 -6.69
CA THR A 360 -4.11 17.51 -5.84
C THR A 360 -5.47 17.91 -6.42
N ALA A 361 -5.64 17.85 -7.73
CA ALA A 361 -6.83 18.33 -8.40
C ALA A 361 -7.93 17.26 -8.39
N SER A 362 -9.11 17.59 -7.86
CA SER A 362 -10.20 16.64 -7.57
C SER A 362 -10.68 15.78 -8.75
N GLU A 363 -10.52 16.24 -9.98
CA GLU A 363 -10.96 15.49 -11.17
C GLU A 363 -9.89 14.52 -11.68
N THR A 364 -8.61 14.86 -11.49
CA THR A 364 -7.45 14.12 -12.03
C THR A 364 -6.72 13.30 -10.98
N HIS A 365 -7.03 13.52 -9.70
CA HIS A 365 -6.25 13.01 -8.60
C HIS A 365 -6.11 11.49 -8.61
N LEU A 366 -7.18 10.77 -8.91
CA LEU A 366 -7.20 9.31 -8.89
C LEU A 366 -6.22 8.71 -9.91
N LEU A 367 -6.17 9.28 -11.12
CA LEU A 367 -5.26 8.85 -12.19
C LEU A 367 -3.80 9.12 -11.83
N ALA A 368 -3.53 10.34 -11.40
CA ALA A 368 -2.17 10.78 -11.08
C ALA A 368 -1.63 10.03 -9.87
N THR A 369 -2.41 9.93 -8.79
CA THR A 369 -2.08 9.17 -7.57
C THR A 369 -1.84 7.71 -7.90
N ARG A 370 -2.71 7.08 -8.68
CA ARG A 370 -2.51 5.70 -9.12
C ARG A 370 -1.17 5.52 -9.84
N ARG A 371 -0.83 6.41 -10.78
CA ARG A 371 0.45 6.29 -11.48
C ARG A 371 1.64 6.50 -10.55
N LEU A 372 1.56 7.48 -9.66
CA LEU A 372 2.58 7.75 -8.63
C LEU A 372 2.76 6.57 -7.65
N ALA A 373 1.68 5.87 -7.30
CA ALA A 373 1.74 4.70 -6.43
C ALA A 373 2.43 3.50 -7.11
N CYS A 374 2.40 3.41 -8.45
CA CYS A 374 3.07 2.38 -9.24
C CYS A 374 4.52 2.73 -9.63
N VAL A 375 5.15 3.68 -8.95
CA VAL A 375 6.55 4.05 -9.20
C VAL A 375 7.46 3.09 -8.44
N ASP A 376 8.38 2.45 -9.15
CA ASP A 376 9.27 1.43 -8.59
C ASP A 376 10.34 2.04 -7.68
N GLU A 377 10.90 3.19 -8.06
CA GLU A 377 11.88 3.90 -7.26
C GLU A 377 11.71 5.39 -7.51
N PHE A 378 11.46 6.18 -6.46
CA PHE A 378 11.62 7.63 -6.59
C PHE A 378 13.08 8.06 -6.36
N GLY A 379 13.95 7.13 -5.90
CA GLY A 379 15.33 7.32 -5.45
C GLY A 379 16.17 8.32 -6.24
N SER A 380 16.21 8.21 -7.56
CA SER A 380 17.14 9.00 -8.38
C SER A 380 16.75 10.47 -8.56
N TYR A 381 15.50 10.87 -8.29
CA TYR A 381 14.99 12.23 -8.52
C TYR A 381 14.23 12.80 -7.31
N LEU A 382 14.58 12.30 -6.13
CA LEU A 382 14.00 12.73 -4.87
C LEU A 382 14.27 14.20 -4.55
N SER A 383 15.34 14.78 -5.09
CA SER A 383 15.65 16.21 -4.88
C SER A 383 14.55 17.09 -5.47
N GLU A 384 14.08 16.73 -6.66
CA GLU A 384 12.98 17.37 -7.36
C GLU A 384 11.67 17.11 -6.62
N LEU A 385 11.46 15.88 -6.14
CA LEU A 385 10.29 15.51 -5.35
C LEU A 385 10.18 16.35 -4.06
N ALA A 386 11.29 16.48 -3.33
CA ALA A 386 11.38 17.24 -2.09
C ALA A 386 11.02 18.72 -2.28
N SER A 387 11.26 19.27 -3.47
CA SER A 387 10.89 20.65 -3.82
C SER A 387 9.39 20.85 -4.08
N VAL A 388 8.66 19.80 -4.46
CA VAL A 388 7.23 19.85 -4.77
C VAL A 388 6.37 19.42 -3.57
N MET A 389 6.94 18.57 -2.72
CA MET A 389 6.26 18.00 -1.57
C MET A 389 6.22 18.98 -0.41
N THR A 390 5.00 19.32 -0.01
CA THR A 390 4.69 20.25 1.08
C THR A 390 3.91 19.54 2.18
N PRO A 391 3.97 20.01 3.43
CA PRO A 391 3.17 19.46 4.52
C PRO A 391 1.67 19.43 4.19
N GLU A 392 1.15 20.48 3.54
CA GLU A 392 -0.27 20.61 3.17
C GLU A 392 -0.69 19.57 2.14
N LEU A 393 0.19 19.28 1.17
CA LEU A 393 -0.03 18.24 0.18
C LEU A 393 -0.18 16.87 0.83
N THR A 394 0.75 16.51 1.73
CA THR A 394 0.71 15.21 2.41
C THR A 394 -0.48 15.11 3.35
N SER A 395 -0.81 16.18 4.08
CA SER A 395 -2.03 16.22 4.89
C SER A 395 -3.27 15.97 4.03
N ARG A 396 -3.34 16.58 2.85
CA ARG A 396 -4.43 16.36 1.91
C ARG A 396 -4.50 14.91 1.40
N TRP A 397 -3.34 14.30 1.13
CA TRP A 397 -3.28 12.89 0.75
C TRP A 397 -3.73 11.97 1.89
N ALA A 398 -3.34 12.25 3.13
CA ALA A 398 -3.80 11.54 4.32
C ALA A 398 -5.31 11.72 4.56
N GLU A 399 -5.89 12.88 4.25
CA GLU A 399 -7.34 13.06 4.32
C GLU A 399 -8.06 12.23 3.24
N LEU A 400 -7.46 12.14 2.05
CA LEU A 400 -8.02 11.37 0.94
C LEU A 400 -7.86 9.87 1.15
N SER A 401 -6.81 9.40 1.83
CA SER A 401 -6.68 8.00 2.22
C SER A 401 -7.73 7.60 3.27
N LEU A 402 -8.23 8.54 4.08
CA LEU A 402 -9.38 8.36 4.98
C LEU A 402 -10.75 8.52 4.30
N SER A 403 -10.79 8.68 2.97
CA SER A 403 -12.04 8.85 2.24
C SER A 403 -12.94 7.61 2.40
N PRO A 404 -14.28 7.78 2.55
CA PRO A 404 -15.22 6.66 2.51
C PRO A 404 -15.34 6.01 1.12
N ASP A 405 -14.76 6.63 0.08
CA ASP A 405 -14.69 6.08 -1.27
C ASP A 405 -13.50 5.09 -1.36
N PRO A 406 -13.73 3.78 -1.54
CA PRO A 406 -12.67 2.80 -1.43
C PRO A 406 -11.61 2.95 -2.53
N LEU A 407 -11.92 3.51 -3.70
CA LEU A 407 -10.88 3.71 -4.72
C LEU A 407 -9.96 4.86 -4.31
N ILE A 408 -10.53 5.98 -3.87
CA ILE A 408 -9.74 7.13 -3.41
C ILE A 408 -8.89 6.71 -2.20
N SER A 409 -9.51 6.09 -1.20
CA SER A 409 -8.83 5.66 0.01
C SER A 409 -7.65 4.74 -0.29
N ASN A 410 -7.86 3.64 -1.01
CA ASN A 410 -6.80 2.69 -1.30
C ASN A 410 -5.68 3.30 -2.17
N PHE A 411 -5.97 4.13 -3.19
CA PHE A 411 -4.91 4.72 -4.01
C PHE A 411 -4.05 5.73 -3.25
N PHE A 412 -4.67 6.58 -2.44
CA PHE A 412 -3.91 7.53 -1.63
C PHE A 412 -3.17 6.85 -0.49
N TYR A 413 -3.77 5.80 0.07
CA TYR A 413 -3.10 4.93 1.01
C TYR A 413 -1.85 4.29 0.40
N GLY A 414 -1.97 3.60 -0.74
CA GLY A 414 -0.83 3.00 -1.44
C GLY A 414 0.22 4.03 -1.85
N LEU A 415 -0.19 5.24 -2.27
CA LEU A 415 0.73 6.35 -2.52
C LEU A 415 1.51 6.73 -1.26
N LEU A 416 0.84 6.95 -0.13
CA LEU A 416 1.50 7.29 1.14
C LEU A 416 2.45 6.17 1.55
N THR A 417 2.02 4.92 1.50
CA THR A 417 2.87 3.75 1.79
C THR A 417 4.13 3.72 0.93
N ARG A 418 3.98 3.93 -0.38
CA ARG A 418 5.13 3.96 -1.29
C ARG A 418 6.05 5.14 -1.02
N PHE A 419 5.45 6.29 -0.73
CA PHE A 419 6.17 7.48 -0.35
C PHE A 419 6.90 7.32 0.98
N CYS A 420 6.34 6.56 1.93
CA CYS A 420 6.97 6.18 3.20
C CYS A 420 8.26 5.42 2.93
N MET A 421 8.16 4.31 2.19
CA MET A 421 9.28 3.44 1.82
C MET A 421 10.35 4.20 1.06
N THR A 422 9.96 5.23 0.32
CA THR A 422 10.91 6.07 -0.39
C THR A 422 11.53 7.10 0.54
N CYS A 423 10.74 7.78 1.37
CA CYS A 423 11.21 8.75 2.37
C CYS A 423 12.25 8.14 3.31
N THR A 424 12.19 6.83 3.53
CA THR A 424 13.24 6.15 4.28
C THR A 424 14.56 6.23 3.53
N GLN A 425 14.57 5.95 2.23
CA GLN A 425 15.74 5.99 1.36
C GLN A 425 16.29 7.41 1.14
N VAL A 426 15.56 8.44 1.55
CA VAL A 426 15.88 9.83 1.25
C VAL A 426 16.43 10.56 2.48
N TYR A 427 17.68 11.00 2.38
CA TYR A 427 18.32 11.81 3.41
C TYR A 427 18.55 13.26 2.94
N TYR A 428 17.48 13.98 2.62
CA TYR A 428 17.55 15.44 2.52
C TYR A 428 17.51 16.08 3.91
N ASP A 429 17.67 17.42 3.95
CA ASP A 429 17.61 18.32 5.11
C ASP A 429 17.07 17.69 6.40
N TYR A 430 17.78 17.92 7.52
CA TYR A 430 17.70 17.31 8.86
C TYR A 430 16.31 17.30 9.55
N GLY A 431 15.22 17.56 8.85
CA GLY A 431 13.86 17.38 9.33
C GLY A 431 12.79 17.33 8.23
N TRP A 432 13.17 17.19 6.95
CA TRP A 432 12.20 17.20 5.85
C TRP A 432 11.20 16.04 5.96
N SER A 433 11.65 14.82 6.25
CA SER A 433 10.78 13.65 6.42
C SER A 433 9.78 13.83 7.57
N TRP A 434 10.22 14.50 8.64
CA TRP A 434 9.32 14.89 9.73
C TRP A 434 8.27 15.91 9.28
N ARG A 435 8.72 17.04 8.72
CA ARG A 435 7.85 18.19 8.41
C ARG A 435 6.89 17.93 7.26
N CYS A 436 7.38 17.34 6.17
CA CYS A 436 6.64 17.18 4.93
C CYS A 436 5.88 15.85 4.85
N TYR A 437 6.23 14.86 5.68
CA TYR A 437 5.63 13.53 5.59
C TYR A 437 5.02 13.04 6.91
N LEU A 438 5.84 12.74 7.92
CA LEU A 438 5.37 12.10 9.15
C LEU A 438 4.41 12.97 9.97
N LEU A 439 4.73 14.24 10.23
CA LEU A 439 3.85 15.13 11.00
C LEU A 439 2.48 15.33 10.34
N PRO A 440 2.38 15.62 9.03
CA PRO A 440 1.11 15.65 8.31
C PRO A 440 0.26 14.39 8.49
N ILE A 441 0.87 13.20 8.37
CA ILE A 441 0.17 11.92 8.51
C ILE A 441 -0.29 11.73 9.95
N LEU A 442 0.61 11.90 10.92
CA LEU A 442 0.30 11.74 12.34
C LEU A 442 -0.84 12.67 12.76
N ARG A 443 -0.83 13.94 12.33
CA ARG A 443 -1.92 14.88 12.58
C ARG A 443 -3.25 14.40 12.02
N THR A 444 -3.26 13.93 10.77
CA THR A 444 -4.51 13.54 10.11
C THR A 444 -5.07 12.25 10.70
N TYR A 445 -4.24 11.26 10.99
CA TYR A 445 -4.67 9.96 11.49
C TYR A 445 -4.95 9.92 12.99
N LEU A 446 -4.30 10.78 13.79
CA LEU A 446 -4.59 10.93 15.22
C LEU A 446 -5.69 11.97 15.51
N ALA A 447 -6.24 12.63 14.49
CA ALA A 447 -7.32 13.59 14.66
C ALA A 447 -8.60 12.89 15.19
N PRO A 448 -9.34 13.49 16.14
CA PRO A 448 -10.55 12.90 16.74
C PRO A 448 -11.70 12.57 15.76
N HIS A 449 -11.58 12.98 14.49
CA HIS A 449 -12.62 12.85 13.48
C HIS A 449 -12.32 11.78 12.42
N ALA A 450 -11.23 11.02 12.58
CA ALA A 450 -10.99 9.79 11.83
C ALA A 450 -11.99 8.73 12.31
N GLY A 451 -13.27 8.86 11.90
CA GLY A 451 -14.37 8.00 12.35
C GLY A 451 -14.28 6.54 11.91
N ASN A 452 -13.21 6.17 11.21
CA ASN A 452 -12.82 4.81 10.91
C ASN A 452 -11.47 4.58 11.59
N SER A 453 -11.35 3.47 12.34
CA SER A 453 -10.05 3.00 12.83
C SER A 453 -9.05 3.09 11.68
N PRO A 454 -7.84 3.64 11.88
CA PRO A 454 -6.78 3.50 10.89
C PRO A 454 -6.70 2.03 10.50
N ASP A 455 -6.73 1.75 9.20
CA ASP A 455 -6.61 0.39 8.69
C ASP A 455 -5.32 -0.23 9.25
N ASP A 456 -5.40 -1.48 9.71
CA ASP A 456 -4.25 -2.29 10.16
C ASP A 456 -3.06 -2.21 9.18
N LEU A 457 -3.35 -1.98 7.90
CA LEU A 457 -2.39 -1.83 6.82
C LEU A 457 -1.46 -0.61 7.02
N LEU A 458 -1.98 0.56 7.42
CA LEU A 458 -1.11 1.74 7.61
C LEU A 458 -0.20 1.53 8.81
N GLU A 459 -0.75 0.97 9.89
CA GLU A 459 0.05 0.61 11.06
C GLU A 459 1.13 -0.38 10.65
N GLN A 460 0.81 -1.43 9.88
CA GLN A 460 1.80 -2.36 9.34
C GLN A 460 2.83 -1.71 8.43
N THR A 461 2.44 -0.71 7.64
CA THR A 461 3.37 -0.02 6.73
C THR A 461 4.32 0.88 7.51
N ILE A 462 3.78 1.67 8.43
CA ILE A 462 4.57 2.56 9.28
C ILE A 462 5.46 1.71 10.18
N ASP A 463 4.93 0.64 10.76
CA ASP A 463 5.69 -0.36 11.50
C ASP A 463 6.79 -0.96 10.64
N TYR A 464 6.49 -1.46 9.43
CA TYR A 464 7.51 -1.98 8.53
C TYR A 464 8.59 -0.94 8.22
N CYS A 465 8.21 0.30 7.90
CA CYS A 465 9.17 1.35 7.57
C CYS A 465 10.01 1.78 8.78
N ILE A 466 9.45 1.77 9.98
CA ILE A 466 10.07 2.28 11.21
C ILE A 466 10.83 1.19 11.98
N VAL A 467 10.27 -0.01 12.06
CA VAL A 467 10.91 -1.20 12.66
C VAL A 467 12.15 -1.61 11.88
N GLN A 468 12.26 -1.26 10.60
CA GLN A 468 13.58 -1.22 9.98
C GLN A 468 14.45 -0.20 10.72
N SER A 469 15.26 -0.72 11.65
CA SER A 469 16.01 -0.02 12.71
C SER A 469 16.70 1.28 12.26
N VAL A 470 17.12 1.34 11.01
CA VAL A 470 17.91 2.45 10.49
C VAL A 470 17.07 3.69 10.21
N LEU A 471 15.81 3.56 9.78
CA LEU A 471 14.94 4.74 9.66
C LEU A 471 14.73 5.38 11.03
N TRP A 472 14.48 4.56 12.04
CA TRP A 472 14.27 5.05 13.40
C TRP A 472 15.48 5.81 13.94
N ASP A 473 16.68 5.32 13.64
CA ASP A 473 17.93 5.98 14.00
C ASP A 473 18.09 7.34 13.29
N HIS A 474 17.74 7.40 11.99
CA HIS A 474 17.74 8.65 11.23
C HIS A 474 16.69 9.65 11.78
N LEU A 475 15.48 9.20 12.05
CA LEU A 475 14.39 10.01 12.60
C LEU A 475 14.76 10.59 13.97
N ALA A 476 15.40 9.81 14.83
CA ALA A 476 15.92 10.30 16.11
C ALA A 476 16.96 11.39 15.90
N ALA A 477 17.89 11.18 14.98
CA ALA A 477 18.99 12.10 14.73
C ALA A 477 18.51 13.45 14.14
N THR A 478 17.40 13.43 13.41
CA THR A 478 16.74 14.57 12.76
C THR A 478 15.64 15.22 13.61
N LEU A 479 15.36 14.70 14.81
CA LEU A 479 14.35 15.29 15.69
C LEU A 479 14.84 16.62 16.28
N THR A 480 14.38 17.74 15.71
CA THR A 480 14.64 19.09 16.23
C THR A 480 13.67 19.48 17.35
N CYS A 481 14.00 20.51 18.14
CA CYS A 481 13.10 21.03 19.16
C CYS A 481 11.76 21.52 18.59
N GLU A 482 11.77 22.08 17.38
CA GLU A 482 10.56 22.52 16.68
C GLU A 482 9.66 21.32 16.33
N ILE A 483 10.21 20.29 15.70
CA ILE A 483 9.47 19.06 15.34
C ILE A 483 8.93 18.39 16.60
N ARG A 484 9.71 18.36 17.68
CA ARG A 484 9.24 17.84 18.97
C ARG A 484 8.07 18.63 19.52
N GLY A 485 8.11 19.96 19.47
CA GLY A 485 6.99 20.81 19.89
C GLY A 485 5.73 20.61 19.05
N GLU A 486 5.89 20.26 17.78
CA GLU A 486 4.78 19.83 16.91
C GLU A 486 4.23 18.47 17.32
N LEU A 487 5.09 17.46 17.54
CA LEU A 487 4.68 16.14 18.02
C LEU A 487 3.94 16.22 19.36
N GLN A 488 4.38 17.08 20.28
CA GLN A 488 3.69 17.32 21.56
C GLN A 488 2.29 17.88 21.35
N ARG A 489 2.08 18.74 20.35
CA ARG A 489 0.74 19.22 19.99
C ARG A 489 -0.11 18.11 19.42
N VAL A 490 0.41 17.31 18.49
CA VAL A 490 -0.32 16.14 17.96
C VAL A 490 -0.72 15.18 19.06
N HIS A 491 0.19 14.90 20.00
CA HIS A 491 -0.08 14.06 21.16
C HIS A 491 -1.12 14.67 22.10
N GLY A 492 -1.11 16.00 22.30
CA GLY A 492 -2.08 16.70 23.15
C GLY A 492 -3.47 16.82 22.52
N ASP A 493 -3.54 16.90 21.20
CA ASP A 493 -4.79 16.98 20.42
C ASP A 493 -5.45 15.61 20.23
N ALA A 494 -4.69 14.51 20.37
CA ALA A 494 -5.21 13.15 20.30
C ALA A 494 -6.21 12.91 21.45
N ASP A 495 -7.43 12.49 21.11
CA ASP A 495 -8.51 12.31 22.06
C ASP A 495 -8.22 11.12 22.99
N THR A 496 -7.75 11.42 24.21
CA THR A 496 -7.49 10.44 25.27
C THR A 496 -8.71 9.62 25.69
N SER A 497 -9.93 10.00 25.26
CA SER A 497 -11.15 9.29 25.61
C SER A 497 -11.38 8.01 24.81
N GLN A 498 -10.67 7.77 23.71
CA GLN A 498 -10.73 6.49 22.99
C GLN A 498 -9.60 5.55 23.46
N PRO A 499 -9.92 4.43 24.13
CA PRO A 499 -8.93 3.50 24.69
C PRO A 499 -8.23 2.62 23.65
N VAL A 500 -8.35 2.91 22.36
CA VAL A 500 -7.67 2.12 21.33
C VAL A 500 -6.22 2.61 21.27
N GLN A 501 -5.31 1.81 21.84
CA GLN A 501 -3.86 1.94 21.70
C GLN A 501 -3.48 1.79 20.22
N SER A 502 -3.68 2.82 19.41
CA SER A 502 -3.15 2.85 18.05
C SER A 502 -1.62 2.85 18.12
N TYR A 503 -0.99 2.07 17.25
CA TYR A 503 0.46 2.05 17.09
C TYR A 503 1.04 3.45 16.79
N LEU A 504 0.27 4.30 16.09
CA LEU A 504 0.71 5.67 15.81
C LEU A 504 0.85 6.51 17.07
N TYR A 505 0.03 6.25 18.09
CA TYR A 505 0.15 6.93 19.38
C TYR A 505 1.42 6.48 20.12
N SER A 506 1.69 5.17 20.18
CA SER A 506 2.91 4.65 20.81
C SER A 506 4.17 5.13 20.10
N LEU A 507 4.12 5.30 18.77
CA LEU A 507 5.18 5.89 17.98
C LEU A 507 5.46 7.34 18.37
N VAL A 508 4.41 8.16 18.50
CA VAL A 508 4.54 9.56 18.94
C VAL A 508 5.05 9.63 20.37
N GLU A 509 4.52 8.82 21.28
CA GLU A 509 4.98 8.73 22.67
C GLU A 509 6.46 8.35 22.75
N SER A 510 6.87 7.32 22.00
CA SER A 510 8.26 6.88 21.92
C SER A 510 9.18 7.98 21.36
N SER A 511 8.74 8.68 20.31
CA SER A 511 9.47 9.82 19.72
C SER A 511 9.61 11.00 20.70
N LEU A 512 8.65 11.16 21.60
CA LEU A 512 8.63 12.20 22.63
C LEU A 512 9.42 11.80 23.89
N SER A 513 9.87 10.56 24.01
CA SER A 513 10.62 10.08 25.16
C SER A 513 11.95 10.84 25.34
N PRO A 514 12.44 11.00 26.59
CA PRO A 514 13.78 11.53 26.84
C PRO A 514 14.88 10.70 26.18
N PHE A 515 14.73 9.37 26.17
CA PHE A 515 15.69 8.47 25.53
C PHE A 515 15.79 8.74 24.02
N PHE A 516 14.68 8.86 23.29
CA PHE A 516 14.73 9.08 21.84
C PHE A 516 15.49 10.35 21.45
N THR A 517 15.42 11.40 22.28
CA THR A 517 16.19 12.62 22.10
C THR A 517 17.69 12.39 22.30
N LEU A 518 18.05 11.61 23.32
CA LEU A 518 19.43 11.22 23.59
C LEU A 518 19.97 10.27 22.52
N TRP A 519 19.16 9.31 22.07
CA TRP A 519 19.43 8.43 20.93
C TRP A 519 19.73 9.24 19.66
N GLY A 520 18.94 10.28 19.40
CA GLY A 520 19.21 11.23 18.34
C GLY A 520 20.55 11.94 18.48
N ALA A 521 20.98 12.26 19.71
CA ALA A 521 22.30 12.84 19.95
C ALA A 521 23.43 11.86 19.65
N PHE A 522 23.31 10.60 20.06
CA PHE A 522 24.26 9.54 19.69
C PHE A 522 24.32 9.35 18.15
N ASN A 523 23.17 9.20 17.49
CA ASN A 523 23.13 9.02 16.04
C ASN A 523 23.71 10.20 15.26
N ARG A 524 23.58 11.43 15.76
CA ARG A 524 24.24 12.59 15.15
C ARG A 524 25.76 12.51 15.19
N GLU A 525 26.33 11.90 16.22
CA GLU A 525 27.77 11.64 16.29
C GLU A 525 28.15 10.43 15.42
N TRP A 526 27.39 9.32 15.48
CA TRP A 526 27.71 8.08 14.77
C TRP A 526 27.51 8.12 13.25
N LEU A 527 26.44 8.75 12.76
CA LEU A 527 26.04 8.61 11.36
C LEU A 527 26.71 9.66 10.47
N PHE A 528 27.08 9.25 9.25
CA PHE A 528 27.32 10.17 8.16
C PHE A 528 25.98 10.55 7.52
N PHE A 529 25.48 11.76 7.79
CA PHE A 529 24.33 12.28 7.02
C PHE A 529 24.76 12.55 5.57
N SER A 530 24.46 11.61 4.70
CA SER A 530 24.81 11.58 3.27
C SER A 530 23.56 11.21 2.48
N GLN A 531 23.38 11.81 1.30
CA GLN A 531 22.22 11.56 0.43
C GLN A 531 22.16 10.10 -0.07
N ASP A 532 23.33 9.44 -0.25
CA ASP A 532 23.43 8.09 -0.83
C ASP A 532 23.92 7.05 0.20
N MET A 533 23.35 7.05 1.41
CA MET A 533 23.61 5.95 2.34
C MET A 533 22.80 4.74 1.91
N ASP A 534 23.39 3.93 1.04
CA ASP A 534 23.02 2.53 0.95
C ASP A 534 23.25 1.91 2.33
N TRP A 535 22.21 1.30 2.88
CA TRP A 535 21.98 1.06 4.31
C TRP A 535 22.98 0.10 4.98
N ASP A 536 23.86 -0.47 4.17
CA ASP A 536 24.84 -1.48 4.56
C ASP A 536 26.13 -0.92 5.17
N SER A 537 26.31 0.41 5.25
CA SER A 537 27.42 0.97 6.03
C SER A 537 27.11 0.91 7.52
N SER A 538 27.11 -0.31 8.05
CA SER A 538 26.95 -0.66 9.47
C SER A 538 28.02 -0.02 10.38
N ILE A 539 29.13 0.44 9.79
CA ILE A 539 30.26 1.08 10.47
C ILE A 539 29.91 2.52 10.84
N ILE A 540 29.96 2.82 12.14
CA ILE A 540 29.68 4.13 12.72
C ILE A 540 30.94 5.00 12.81
N ARG A 541 30.78 6.31 12.99
CA ARG A 541 31.87 7.20 13.40
C ARG A 541 32.21 7.01 14.87
N ALA A 542 33.46 7.22 15.25
CA ALA A 542 33.85 7.25 16.65
C ALA A 542 33.36 8.54 17.31
N ILE A 543 32.78 8.43 18.51
CA ILE A 543 32.42 9.61 19.30
C ILE A 543 33.66 10.08 20.09
N PRO A 544 34.05 11.36 20.02
CA PRO A 544 35.18 11.88 20.80
C PRO A 544 35.03 11.57 22.29
N PRO A 545 36.09 11.13 23.01
CA PRO A 545 35.96 10.62 24.38
C PRO A 545 35.22 11.55 25.36
N ARG A 546 35.50 12.86 25.28
CA ARG A 546 34.82 13.87 26.12
C ARG A 546 33.32 13.91 25.84
N ARG A 547 32.93 13.89 24.57
CA ARG A 547 31.53 13.93 24.14
C ARG A 547 30.81 12.64 24.50
N ARG A 548 31.45 11.49 24.24
CA ARG A 548 30.95 10.17 24.60
C ARG A 548 30.63 10.07 26.08
N ARG A 549 31.56 10.45 26.95
CA ARG A 549 31.36 10.47 28.40
C ARG A 549 30.11 11.25 28.81
N VAL A 550 29.90 12.44 28.24
CA VAL A 550 28.71 13.25 28.52
C VAL A 550 27.43 12.52 28.10
N LEU A 551 27.39 11.95 26.89
CA LEU A 551 26.22 11.22 26.40
C LEU A 551 25.92 9.96 27.24
N CYS A 552 26.95 9.18 27.60
CA CYS A 552 26.83 8.02 28.47
C CYS A 552 26.36 8.39 29.88
N GLN A 553 26.85 9.50 30.45
CA GLN A 553 26.36 10.02 31.73
C GLN A 553 24.87 10.39 31.67
N CYS A 554 24.44 11.07 30.60
CA CYS A 554 23.02 11.37 30.39
C CYS A 554 22.18 10.08 30.29
N LEU A 555 22.69 9.04 29.60
CA LEU A 555 21.98 7.76 29.48
C LEU A 555 21.81 7.07 30.85
N ILE A 556 22.88 7.05 31.66
CA ILE A 556 22.87 6.52 33.03
C ILE A 556 21.90 7.30 33.92
N GLU A 557 21.83 8.61 33.75
CA GLU A 557 20.88 9.46 34.48
C GLU A 557 19.43 9.12 34.11
N LEU A 558 19.11 8.96 32.82
CA LEU A 558 17.77 8.55 32.38
C LEU A 558 17.38 7.16 32.91
N ALA A 559 18.33 6.22 32.89
CA ALA A 559 18.16 4.87 33.44
C ALA A 559 17.90 4.91 34.95
N SER A 560 18.67 5.72 35.69
CA SER A 560 18.52 5.88 37.14
C SER A 560 17.17 6.50 37.54
N ARG A 561 16.54 7.27 36.64
CA ARG A 561 15.20 7.84 36.81
C ARG A 561 14.07 6.93 36.29
N SER A 562 14.40 5.73 35.80
CA SER A 562 13.44 4.81 35.16
C SER A 562 12.69 5.43 33.96
N THR A 563 13.31 6.39 33.28
CA THR A 563 12.79 7.05 32.06
C THR A 563 13.33 6.46 30.76
N CYS A 564 14.12 5.40 30.90
CA CYS A 564 14.75 4.62 29.84
C CYS A 564 14.73 3.15 30.27
N SER A 565 14.37 2.26 29.35
CA SER A 565 14.33 0.82 29.53
C SER A 565 15.73 0.20 29.41
N PHE A 566 15.93 -1.00 29.96
CA PHE A 566 17.20 -1.72 29.80
C PHE A 566 17.49 -2.07 28.33
N TYR A 567 16.45 -2.33 27.55
CA TYR A 567 16.58 -2.58 26.11
C TYR A 567 17.17 -1.37 25.37
N GLU A 568 16.74 -0.15 25.71
CA GLU A 568 17.27 1.08 25.14
C GLU A 568 18.74 1.33 25.50
N ILE A 569 19.16 0.97 26.71
CA ILE A 569 20.57 0.99 27.11
C ILE A 569 21.36 -0.05 26.32
N ALA A 570 20.83 -1.29 26.23
CA ALA A 570 21.41 -2.39 25.47
C ALA A 570 21.62 -1.99 23.99
N LYS A 571 20.66 -1.28 23.41
CA LYS A 571 20.76 -0.76 22.03
C LYS A 571 21.99 0.14 21.83
N VAL A 572 22.29 1.05 22.78
CA VAL A 572 23.46 1.96 22.68
C VAL A 572 24.78 1.17 22.79
N VAL A 573 24.88 0.25 23.73
CA VAL A 573 26.12 -0.50 23.98
C VAL A 573 26.39 -1.58 22.94
N GLN A 574 25.35 -2.18 22.37
CA GLN A 574 25.47 -3.12 21.25
C GLN A 574 25.95 -2.40 19.98
N ARG A 575 25.55 -1.14 19.81
CA ARG A 575 25.94 -0.33 18.65
C ARG A 575 27.40 0.14 18.73
N ASP A 576 27.90 0.48 19.92
CA ASP A 576 29.22 1.07 20.11
C ASP A 576 29.95 0.52 21.35
N VAL A 577 31.00 -0.27 21.12
CA VAL A 577 31.82 -0.88 22.19
C VAL A 577 32.50 0.17 23.08
N ASP A 578 32.80 1.34 22.55
CA ASP A 578 33.42 2.41 23.32
C ASP A 578 32.41 3.04 24.30
N CYS A 579 31.12 3.03 23.97
CA CYS A 579 30.05 3.42 24.88
C CYS A 579 29.81 2.35 25.96
N PHE A 580 29.94 1.07 25.62
CA PHE A 580 29.92 -0.03 26.59
C PHE A 580 30.99 0.16 27.66
N ASP A 581 32.25 0.37 27.28
CA ASP A 581 33.35 0.59 28.23
C ASP A 581 33.16 1.81 29.11
N GLU A 582 32.67 2.92 28.54
CA GLU A 582 32.45 4.15 29.30
C GLU A 582 31.34 3.93 30.34
N ILE A 583 30.26 3.23 29.98
CA ILE A 583 29.17 2.89 30.91
C ILE A 583 29.68 1.91 31.97
N ALA A 584 30.46 0.90 31.58
CA ALA A 584 31.13 -0.04 32.49
C ALA A 584 31.97 0.69 33.53
N SER A 585 32.75 1.69 33.09
CA SER A 585 33.59 2.50 33.97
C SER A 585 32.79 3.43 34.88
N LEU A 586 31.64 3.95 34.43
CA LEU A 586 30.84 4.90 35.19
C LEU A 586 29.92 4.20 36.20
N ARG A 587 29.36 3.03 35.84
CA ARG A 587 28.40 2.25 36.64
C ARG A 587 28.56 0.75 36.39
N PRO A 588 29.51 0.09 37.07
CA PRO A 588 29.75 -1.34 36.91
C PRO A 588 28.52 -2.21 37.18
N GLU A 589 27.62 -1.76 38.05
CA GLU A 589 26.41 -2.53 38.42
C GLU A 589 25.43 -2.72 37.24
N LEU A 590 25.48 -1.84 36.23
CA LEU A 590 24.64 -1.98 35.04
C LEU A 590 25.14 -3.06 34.07
N LEU A 591 26.39 -3.51 34.21
CA LEU A 591 26.99 -4.48 33.29
C LEU A 591 26.30 -5.83 33.33
N GLU A 592 25.99 -6.35 34.51
CA GLU A 592 25.32 -7.63 34.65
C GLU A 592 23.97 -7.62 33.92
N ILE A 593 23.21 -6.53 34.04
CA ILE A 593 21.89 -6.40 33.42
C ILE A 593 22.01 -6.26 31.89
N ILE A 594 22.99 -5.49 31.42
CA ILE A 594 23.28 -5.32 29.99
C ILE A 594 23.69 -6.64 29.36
N LEU A 595 24.59 -7.39 30.00
CA LEU A 595 25.07 -8.69 29.51
C LEU A 595 23.95 -9.73 29.46
N LEU A 596 23.01 -9.69 30.41
CA LEU A 596 21.83 -10.56 30.39
C LEU A 596 20.81 -10.21 29.31
N SER A 597 20.76 -8.94 28.89
CA SER A 597 19.80 -8.45 27.89
C SER A 597 20.37 -8.49 26.48
N SER A 598 21.69 -8.55 26.34
CA SER A 598 22.32 -8.83 25.06
C SER A 598 22.12 -10.30 24.78
N GLU A 599 21.06 -10.63 24.03
CA GLU A 599 21.08 -11.85 23.24
C GLU A 599 22.45 -11.88 22.54
N GLU A 600 23.15 -13.01 22.60
CA GLU A 600 24.34 -13.23 21.78
C GLU A 600 23.89 -13.24 20.32
N GLU A 601 23.52 -12.07 19.79
CA GLU A 601 23.37 -11.86 18.38
C GLU A 601 24.75 -12.22 17.83
N ASN A 602 24.81 -13.40 17.21
CA ASN A 602 26.05 -14.12 16.96
C ASN A 602 27.12 -13.12 16.55
N ASP A 603 28.18 -12.99 17.36
CA ASP A 603 29.32 -12.09 17.13
C ASP A 603 30.10 -12.62 15.93
N VAL A 604 29.45 -12.56 14.77
CA VAL A 604 29.86 -13.14 13.51
C VAL A 604 30.26 -11.95 12.65
N PRO A 605 31.48 -11.98 12.09
CA PRO A 605 31.95 -11.01 11.13
C PRO A 605 30.91 -10.81 10.01
N ARG A 606 30.42 -9.58 9.88
CA ARG A 606 29.47 -9.18 8.84
C ARG A 606 30.23 -8.61 7.66
N ARG A 607 29.58 -8.68 6.49
CA ARG A 607 29.99 -7.95 5.29
C ARG A 607 29.91 -6.45 5.56
N THR A 608 30.93 -5.71 5.16
CA THR A 608 30.96 -4.25 5.35
C THR A 608 30.61 -3.47 4.08
N GLY A 609 30.55 -4.14 2.92
CA GLY A 609 30.41 -3.50 1.62
C GLY A 609 31.67 -2.75 1.14
N ILE A 610 32.78 -2.85 1.89
CA ILE A 610 34.09 -2.30 1.53
C ILE A 610 34.94 -3.43 0.92
N TYR A 611 35.57 -3.13 -0.20
CA TYR A 611 36.39 -4.06 -0.96
C TYR A 611 37.80 -3.51 -1.11
N GLN A 612 38.75 -4.41 -1.33
CA GLN A 612 40.06 -4.08 -1.87
C GLN A 612 40.29 -4.85 -3.16
N GLY A 613 41.05 -4.29 -4.09
CA GLY A 613 41.43 -4.96 -5.33
C GLY A 613 42.59 -4.25 -6.03
N ILE A 614 43.25 -4.94 -6.95
CA ILE A 614 44.29 -4.36 -7.80
C ILE A 614 43.61 -3.55 -8.90
N CYS A 615 43.84 -2.25 -8.91
CA CYS A 615 43.32 -1.35 -9.93
C CYS A 615 43.93 -1.69 -11.30
N VAL A 616 43.10 -2.07 -12.27
CA VAL A 616 43.46 -2.33 -13.67
C VAL A 616 43.33 -1.05 -14.49
N GLU A 617 42.20 -0.38 -14.37
CA GLU A 617 41.83 0.84 -15.09
C GLU A 617 40.73 1.51 -14.25
N ASP A 618 41.08 2.55 -13.48
CA ASP A 618 40.10 3.34 -12.74
C ASP A 618 40.16 4.79 -13.23
N ASP A 619 39.11 5.20 -13.94
CA ASP A 619 38.97 6.56 -14.47
C ASP A 619 38.97 7.64 -13.36
N TYR A 620 38.59 7.28 -12.13
CA TYR A 620 38.66 8.17 -10.98
C TYR A 620 40.08 8.28 -10.42
N TYR A 621 40.86 7.20 -10.46
CA TYR A 621 42.20 7.14 -9.88
C TYR A 621 43.24 6.68 -10.91
N ILE A 622 43.46 7.52 -11.94
CA ILE A 622 44.37 7.22 -13.07
C ILE A 622 45.79 6.85 -12.59
N GLU A 623 46.25 7.46 -11.50
CA GLU A 623 47.59 7.23 -10.93
C GLU A 623 47.68 5.90 -10.13
N SER A 624 46.55 5.25 -9.86
CA SER A 624 46.47 4.04 -9.04
C SER A 624 46.62 2.75 -9.83
N GLN A 625 46.86 2.79 -11.15
CA GLN A 625 46.98 1.59 -11.97
C GLN A 625 48.08 0.64 -11.44
N GLY A 626 47.70 -0.61 -11.19
CA GLY A 626 48.55 -1.66 -10.63
C GLY A 626 48.69 -1.62 -9.10
N SER A 627 48.12 -0.62 -8.41
CA SER A 627 48.11 -0.54 -6.95
C SER A 627 46.85 -1.17 -6.35
N ILE A 628 46.95 -1.62 -5.09
CA ILE A 628 45.79 -2.10 -4.33
C ILE A 628 45.03 -0.90 -3.79
N GLN A 629 43.74 -0.82 -4.12
CA GLN A 629 42.86 0.27 -3.68
C GLN A 629 41.65 -0.27 -2.94
N ALA A 630 41.13 0.54 -2.01
CA ALA A 630 39.88 0.33 -1.32
C ALA A 630 38.74 1.02 -2.07
N PHE A 631 37.58 0.39 -2.15
CA PHE A 631 36.39 0.95 -2.79
C PHE A 631 35.10 0.37 -2.19
N ARG A 632 33.95 0.98 -2.52
CA ARG A 632 32.63 0.54 -2.06
C ARG A 632 31.87 -0.21 -3.18
N ALA A 633 31.13 -1.27 -2.84
CA ALA A 633 30.34 -2.02 -3.84
C ALA A 633 29.24 -1.22 -4.56
N GLY A 634 28.58 -0.29 -3.85
CA GLY A 634 27.40 0.43 -4.36
C GLY A 634 27.70 1.67 -5.22
N GLU A 635 28.95 2.14 -5.27
CA GLU A 635 29.27 3.35 -6.03
C GLU A 635 29.17 3.14 -7.54
N ILE A 636 29.28 1.91 -8.04
CA ILE A 636 29.30 1.59 -9.48
C ILE A 636 28.57 0.26 -9.72
N LYS A 637 27.78 0.18 -10.82
CA LYS A 637 27.13 -1.07 -11.23
C LYS A 637 28.21 -2.14 -11.40
N TYR A 638 28.17 -3.17 -10.55
CA TYR A 638 29.19 -4.22 -10.41
C TYR A 638 29.74 -4.79 -11.74
N LYS A 639 28.91 -4.79 -12.80
CA LYS A 639 29.28 -5.28 -14.15
C LYS A 639 30.39 -4.48 -14.84
N ASP A 640 30.55 -3.19 -14.52
CA ASP A 640 31.56 -2.36 -15.17
C ASP A 640 32.92 -2.45 -14.42
N ARG A 641 32.91 -2.70 -13.10
CA ARG A 641 34.13 -2.78 -12.27
C ARG A 641 34.87 -4.11 -12.22
N GLU A 642 34.25 -5.23 -12.60
CA GLU A 642 35.02 -6.47 -12.80
C GLU A 642 36.14 -6.30 -13.84
N GLN A 643 36.03 -5.27 -14.69
CA GLN A 643 37.09 -4.86 -15.61
C GLN A 643 38.10 -3.90 -14.95
N GLU A 644 37.63 -3.02 -14.05
CA GLU A 644 38.44 -2.01 -13.37
C GLU A 644 39.32 -2.59 -12.25
N TYR A 645 38.91 -3.69 -11.59
CA TYR A 645 39.61 -4.27 -10.45
C TYR A 645 39.79 -5.78 -10.55
N ARG A 646 40.99 -6.28 -10.22
CA ARG A 646 41.31 -7.71 -10.11
C ARG A 646 41.57 -8.12 -8.67
N ASP A 647 41.45 -9.42 -8.42
CA ASP A 647 41.76 -10.06 -7.13
C ASP A 647 41.00 -9.43 -5.95
N THR A 648 39.71 -9.15 -6.16
CA THR A 648 38.90 -8.43 -5.18
C THR A 648 38.67 -9.26 -3.92
N LYS A 649 38.81 -8.60 -2.78
CA LYS A 649 38.48 -9.16 -1.46
C LYS A 649 37.51 -8.24 -0.75
N GLU A 650 36.55 -8.82 -0.06
CA GLU A 650 35.57 -8.11 0.76
C GLU A 650 36.08 -8.03 2.21
N LEU A 651 35.96 -6.85 2.82
CA LEU A 651 36.26 -6.65 4.23
C LEU A 651 35.10 -7.24 5.05
N ARG A 652 35.40 -8.30 5.81
CA ARG A 652 34.50 -8.83 6.84
C ARG A 652 34.95 -8.39 8.21
N ALA A 653 34.01 -7.93 9.02
CA ALA A 653 34.34 -7.36 10.31
C ALA A 653 33.24 -7.51 11.35
N HIS A 654 33.64 -7.53 12.62
CA HIS A 654 32.75 -7.28 13.73
C HIS A 654 32.51 -5.77 13.79
N VAL A 655 31.44 -5.31 13.14
CA VAL A 655 31.18 -3.89 12.84
C VAL A 655 31.20 -2.97 14.07
N ARG A 656 30.90 -3.49 15.27
CA ARG A 656 30.98 -2.76 16.54
C ARG A 656 32.39 -2.35 16.98
N TYR A 657 33.42 -2.96 16.40
CA TYR A 657 34.84 -2.66 16.67
C TYR A 657 35.50 -1.83 15.55
N LEU A 658 34.75 -1.48 14.51
CA LEU A 658 35.22 -0.62 13.42
C LEU A 658 34.59 0.75 13.56
N HIS A 659 35.41 1.78 13.43
CA HIS A 659 34.95 3.16 13.51
C HIS A 659 35.62 4.03 12.47
N TRP A 660 34.86 4.95 11.91
CA TRP A 660 35.41 6.07 11.15
C TRP A 660 35.87 7.16 12.10
N ILE A 661 37.17 7.46 12.10
CA ILE A 661 37.76 8.49 12.98
C ILE A 661 38.23 9.66 12.13
N ALA A 662 37.77 10.86 12.46
CA ALA A 662 38.25 12.07 11.80
C ALA A 662 39.76 12.25 12.06
N ILE A 663 40.52 12.61 11.03
CA ILE A 663 41.98 12.78 11.14
C ILE A 663 42.38 13.77 12.25
N SER A 664 41.58 14.82 12.43
CA SER A 664 41.76 15.84 13.47
C SER A 664 41.62 15.28 14.89
N GLU A 665 41.02 14.10 15.06
CA GLU A 665 40.66 13.49 16.34
C GLU A 665 41.48 12.24 16.65
N LEU A 666 42.29 11.73 15.71
CA LEU A 666 43.06 10.49 15.88
C LEU A 666 43.86 10.45 17.19
N HIS A 667 44.51 11.56 17.54
CA HIS A 667 45.31 11.68 18.76
C HIS A 667 44.50 11.50 20.05
N SER A 668 43.18 11.75 20.01
CA SER A 668 42.30 11.62 21.18
C SER A 668 41.90 10.18 21.51
N PHE A 669 42.03 9.27 20.55
CA PHE A 669 41.71 7.85 20.71
C PHE A 669 42.91 6.99 21.13
N GLY A 670 44.12 7.57 21.12
CA GLY A 670 45.36 6.92 21.56
C GLY A 670 45.67 5.64 20.77
N ASN A 671 46.39 4.71 21.39
CA ASN A 671 46.81 3.44 20.76
C ASN A 671 45.72 2.35 20.78
N ARG A 672 44.49 2.67 21.22
CA ARG A 672 43.38 1.71 21.29
C ARG A 672 42.94 1.23 19.91
N TYR A 673 43.13 2.10 18.92
CA TYR A 673 42.69 1.90 17.56
C TYR A 673 43.89 1.78 16.63
N LYS A 674 43.80 0.84 15.69
CA LYS A 674 44.78 0.65 14.63
C LYS A 674 44.11 0.92 13.28
N PRO A 675 44.78 1.59 12.33
CA PRO A 675 44.24 1.75 10.99
C PRO A 675 43.96 0.39 10.34
N VAL A 676 42.84 0.28 9.64
CA VAL A 676 42.56 -0.89 8.80
C VAL A 676 43.46 -0.80 7.57
N ALA A 677 44.46 -1.67 7.54
CA ALA A 677 45.43 -1.76 6.46
C ALA A 677 44.94 -2.67 5.33
N LEU A 678 45.30 -2.30 4.09
CA LEU A 678 45.17 -3.14 2.92
C LEU A 678 46.31 -4.18 2.86
N GLU A 679 46.03 -5.32 2.24
CA GLU A 679 47.02 -6.42 2.07
C GLU A 679 48.02 -6.11 0.96
N ALA A 680 48.90 -5.15 1.17
CA ALA A 680 49.93 -4.75 0.20
C ALA A 680 51.34 -5.23 0.61
N LEU A 681 52.21 -5.42 -0.38
CA LEU A 681 53.52 -6.08 -0.22
C LEU A 681 54.60 -5.20 0.42
N ASN A 682 54.55 -3.88 0.22
CA ASN A 682 55.67 -2.98 0.55
C ASN A 682 55.28 -1.79 1.44
N GLU A 683 54.11 -1.19 1.20
CA GLU A 683 53.51 -0.14 2.01
C GLU A 683 52.10 -0.59 2.38
N THR A 684 51.62 -0.29 3.58
CA THR A 684 50.27 -0.65 4.02
C THR A 684 49.35 0.56 3.90
N PRO A 685 48.75 0.84 2.72
CA PRO A 685 47.79 1.91 2.59
C PRO A 685 46.61 1.67 3.53
N MET A 686 46.08 2.77 4.03
CA MET A 686 44.94 2.81 4.94
C MET A 686 43.66 3.08 4.17
N ILE A 687 42.53 2.64 4.72
CA ILE A 687 41.21 2.96 4.18
C ILE A 687 40.76 4.31 4.73
N ALA A 688 40.43 5.23 3.83
CA ALA A 688 39.90 6.54 4.15
C ALA A 688 38.51 6.75 3.55
N ALA A 689 37.78 7.71 4.13
CA ALA A 689 36.54 8.18 3.56
C ALA A 689 36.38 9.70 3.70
N MET A 690 35.70 10.30 2.73
CA MET A 690 35.37 11.72 2.76
C MET A 690 34.06 11.98 2.01
N LYS A 691 33.29 12.96 2.47
CA LYS A 691 32.04 13.34 1.79
C LYS A 691 32.31 14.20 0.56
N ASP A 692 31.48 14.07 -0.47
CA ASP A 692 31.44 15.03 -1.58
C ASP A 692 30.51 16.22 -1.34
N LYS A 693 30.51 17.17 -2.29
CA LYS A 693 29.60 18.34 -2.30
C LYS A 693 28.12 17.95 -2.31
N LYS A 694 27.77 16.73 -2.71
CA LYS A 694 26.42 16.16 -2.67
C LYS A 694 26.17 15.37 -1.37
N GLY A 695 27.18 15.30 -0.50
CA GLY A 695 27.14 14.59 0.76
C GLY A 695 27.52 13.12 0.66
N ARG A 696 27.76 12.57 -0.54
CA ARG A 696 28.05 11.14 -0.76
C ARG A 696 29.39 10.77 -0.13
N LEU A 697 29.46 9.64 0.56
CA LEU A 697 30.68 9.18 1.23
C LEU A 697 31.55 8.38 0.26
N HIS A 698 32.65 8.96 -0.19
CA HIS A 698 33.66 8.31 -1.03
C HIS A 698 34.62 7.50 -0.17
N ILE A 699 34.84 6.24 -0.51
CA ILE A 699 35.82 5.35 0.15
C ILE A 699 37.01 5.14 -0.79
N PHE A 700 38.22 5.35 -0.28
CA PHE A 700 39.46 5.31 -1.06
C PHE A 700 40.67 4.94 -0.19
N SER A 701 41.82 4.70 -0.83
CA SER A 701 43.07 4.42 -0.13
C SER A 701 43.93 5.66 0.05
N VAL A 702 44.64 5.72 1.18
CA VAL A 702 45.65 6.75 1.46
C VAL A 702 46.92 6.12 2.00
N GLY A 703 48.08 6.65 1.59
CA GLY A 703 49.37 6.27 2.16
C GLY A 703 49.62 6.89 3.54
N GLU A 704 50.81 6.67 4.12
CA GLU A 704 51.20 7.24 5.41
C GLU A 704 51.19 8.79 5.42
N GLY A 705 51.44 9.41 4.26
CA GLY A 705 51.37 10.86 4.08
C GLY A 705 49.94 11.43 4.12
N LEU A 706 48.91 10.57 4.16
CA LEU A 706 47.49 10.96 4.16
C LEU A 706 47.12 11.87 2.98
N GLU A 707 47.80 11.69 1.85
CA GLU A 707 47.56 12.43 0.63
C GLU A 707 46.19 12.04 0.05
N ILE A 708 45.34 13.03 -0.15
CA ILE A 708 44.00 12.84 -0.70
C ILE A 708 44.12 12.88 -2.23
N PRO A 709 43.63 11.85 -2.95
CA PRO A 709 43.60 11.88 -4.41
C PRO A 709 42.93 13.16 -4.94
N GLN A 710 43.54 13.79 -5.95
CA GLN A 710 43.09 15.09 -6.46
C GLN A 710 41.63 15.08 -6.92
N CYS A 711 41.19 13.97 -7.54
CA CYS A 711 39.81 13.75 -7.97
C CYS A 711 38.82 13.88 -6.80
N VAL A 712 39.09 13.20 -5.68
CA VAL A 712 38.29 13.25 -4.45
C VAL A 712 38.38 14.63 -3.84
N GLY A 713 39.59 15.18 -3.64
CA GLY A 713 39.79 16.50 -3.04
C GLY A 713 39.04 17.64 -3.76
N SER A 714 38.91 17.58 -5.09
CA SER A 714 38.19 18.58 -5.88
C SER A 714 36.66 18.54 -5.71
N GLN A 715 36.12 17.36 -5.38
CA GLN A 715 34.69 17.10 -5.22
C GLN A 715 34.26 17.07 -3.76
N SER A 716 35.21 16.94 -2.84
CA SER A 716 34.96 16.71 -1.43
C SER A 716 34.68 17.94 -0.60
N VAL A 717 33.87 17.74 0.44
CA VAL A 717 33.56 18.72 1.48
C VAL A 717 33.59 18.01 2.82
N GLY A 718 34.35 18.55 3.77
CA GLY A 718 34.42 18.06 5.14
C GLY A 718 35.76 17.41 5.50
N SER A 719 35.78 16.75 6.65
CA SER A 719 37.00 16.15 7.20
C SER A 719 37.29 14.79 6.57
N LEU A 720 38.58 14.50 6.38
CA LEU A 720 39.07 13.15 6.09
C LEU A 720 38.85 12.24 7.31
N HIS A 721 38.26 11.06 7.09
CA HIS A 721 38.09 10.04 8.11
C HIS A 721 38.92 8.81 7.74
N ILE A 722 39.54 8.16 8.72
CA ILE A 722 40.26 6.91 8.56
C ILE A 722 39.44 5.79 9.19
N LEU A 723 39.34 4.65 8.51
CA LEU A 723 38.74 3.46 9.08
C LEU A 723 39.71 2.83 10.07
N MET A 724 39.29 2.76 11.32
CA MET A 724 40.11 2.25 12.41
C MET A 724 39.43 1.04 13.03
N ALA A 725 40.22 0.03 13.38
CA ALA A 725 39.78 -1.16 14.08
C ALA A 725 40.33 -1.18 15.49
N ARG A 726 39.50 -1.65 16.42
CA ARG A 726 39.89 -1.94 17.80
C ARG A 726 40.16 -3.43 17.96
N ASP A 727 41.23 -3.78 18.67
CA ASP A 727 41.51 -5.17 19.03
C ASP A 727 40.44 -5.69 20.01
N ARG A 728 40.01 -6.94 19.82
CA ARG A 728 39.08 -7.59 20.76
C ARG A 728 39.83 -7.96 22.04
N GLU A 729 39.09 -8.08 23.15
CA GLU A 729 39.67 -8.40 24.46
C GLU A 729 40.33 -9.78 24.51
N ASP A 730 39.86 -10.71 23.67
CA ASP A 730 40.43 -12.06 23.49
C ASP A 730 41.68 -12.07 22.59
N GLY A 731 42.09 -10.91 22.06
CA GLY A 731 43.22 -10.75 21.15
C GLY A 731 42.95 -11.22 19.72
N THR A 732 41.72 -11.66 19.40
CA THR A 732 41.34 -12.01 18.03
C THR A 732 41.20 -10.74 17.17
N PRO A 733 41.52 -10.83 15.87
CA PRO A 733 41.36 -9.68 14.98
C PRO A 733 39.86 -9.35 14.82
N SER A 734 39.53 -8.06 14.84
CA SER A 734 38.15 -7.58 14.66
C SER A 734 37.70 -7.58 13.19
N TYR A 735 38.61 -7.81 12.25
CA TYR A 735 38.33 -7.89 10.82
C TYR A 735 39.29 -8.84 10.09
N PHE A 736 38.89 -9.24 8.89
CA PHE A 736 39.75 -9.93 7.93
C PHE A 736 39.26 -9.70 6.50
N TRP A 737 40.12 -9.95 5.52
CA TRP A 737 39.78 -9.91 4.10
C TRP A 737 39.37 -11.30 3.63
N GLU A 738 38.18 -11.41 3.08
CA GLU A 738 37.69 -12.63 2.46
C GLU A 738 37.71 -12.46 0.94
N SER A 739 38.30 -13.40 0.21
CA SER A 739 38.21 -13.40 -1.25
C SER A 739 36.74 -13.41 -1.65
N SER A 740 36.29 -12.40 -2.39
CA SER A 740 34.93 -12.39 -2.91
C SER A 740 34.85 -13.54 -3.90
N PHE A 741 34.18 -14.64 -3.53
CA PHE A 741 33.95 -15.71 -4.49
C PHE A 741 33.20 -15.11 -5.67
N ALA A 742 33.89 -14.96 -6.79
CA ALA A 742 33.30 -14.70 -8.09
C ALA A 742 32.44 -15.91 -8.46
N ASN A 743 31.28 -16.05 -7.82
CA ASN A 743 30.20 -16.87 -8.35
C ASN A 743 29.61 -16.06 -9.51
N THR A 744 30.29 -16.19 -10.64
CA THR A 744 30.07 -15.58 -11.96
C THR A 744 28.73 -15.95 -12.60
N GLY A 745 27.59 -15.84 -11.89
CA GLY A 745 26.29 -16.18 -12.51
C GLY A 745 25.01 -15.67 -11.85
N ASP A 746 24.89 -15.70 -10.52
CA ASP A 746 23.56 -15.65 -9.89
C ASP A 746 23.12 -14.30 -9.30
N TRP A 747 23.96 -13.26 -9.36
CA TRP A 747 23.60 -11.93 -8.84
C TRP A 747 22.74 -11.09 -9.79
N CYS A 748 22.41 -11.57 -11.00
CA CYS A 748 21.64 -10.81 -11.99
C CYS A 748 20.12 -10.89 -11.86
N CYS A 749 19.55 -11.69 -10.95
CA CYS A 749 18.11 -11.95 -10.91
C CYS A 749 17.48 -11.89 -9.50
N ARG A 750 17.95 -11.00 -8.61
CA ARG A 750 17.21 -10.69 -7.38
C ARG A 750 16.85 -9.23 -7.29
#